data_AF-A0A5P9HD96-F1
#
_entry.id   AF-A0A5P9HD96-F1
#
_cell.length_a   1.000
_cell.length_b   1.000
_cell.length_c   1.000
_cell.angle_alpha   90.00
_cell.angle_beta   90.00
_cell.angle_gamma   90.00
#
_symmetry.space_group_name_H-M   'P 1'
#
loop_
_entity.id
_entity.type
_entity.pdbx_description
1 polymer ?
#
loop_
_entity_poly.entity_id
_entity_poly.type
_entity_poly.pdbx_seq_one_letter_code
_entity_poly.pdbx_strand_id
1 'polypeptide(L)'
;MANRPSRTALAGLATSSLIIAVPVLAAPPEPLPADQLDWQPWGADRPADAVCRGRYVMPDYRLAPPPEGQVSSEADSGEYGAEGETRLSGEVVLRRGDTQLEAPRVNLPASRDRVQAEGPVALRDRNLLVRGDAAEFSLESDAASIDTAHYVAHEQRLRGDAVRLARLEDGRYRLREASFTTCEPGNELWRLVGNDILLDRESGFGTAKHARLEVGHVPVFYWPWVRFPIDDRRQTGFLWPTIGATGSGLDYSQPFYWNIAPDQDATITPRWISDRGLLMGGQYRYLFPFDAGTIEGAYIADDKSAGDEASDYSDLENGDERWYLDFRHAGRFDERTDYRLRYGAASDGAYFDDFGRDFAEQDTDHMSRLAQLDYRGDVWQLQAKAQGYQKLDDPLDQDDKPFYRLPSLDAQASWSQDGGFYQEWSSNLTYFWRDVDTDDDGWYDFKDGRRQIPEREAANGTRLRLDPAVGWRFDQSWGYLEPRVELAHRSYDLDYDNRETDRGDTPSLTVPVTSVDGGLVFERDLSLGGGDYRQTLEPRLNYAYVPAEDQTDFPDFDTGERNFSWNQLWSPDRFSGGDRVGDLNRLSYGVESRLLEDESGRERLSLGLGQAFYFEDRHIDMDGDPDTLPADEDSYDYYAATRDRSPLVTRLNWRLSDEWSTRWQWLYDDHRSRTESASWDLQYRSDAGHVLNLGYRWQIEGFDVSEDDAEDRLGYNREEFDVSGALKIGPQFDLIGRYVYDNTNDRSLEQMAGVQWNDCCYGLQLVWREWIDDEDTANTIDDDTTDRGFFLRFVFKGLGGVGGEAASYFDGAVPGYRGTDFSVR
;
A
#
# COMPACT_ATOMS: atom_id res chain seq x y z
N MET A 1 46.95 -35.79 -14.95
CA MET A 1 48.14 -36.34 -14.26
C MET A 1 48.22 -35.67 -12.90
N ALA A 2 48.25 -36.47 -11.82
CA ALA A 2 48.49 -36.15 -10.39
C ALA A 2 47.57 -35.10 -9.72
N ASN A 3 46.55 -35.47 -8.92
CA ASN A 3 46.57 -36.00 -7.54
C ASN A 3 47.39 -35.17 -6.52
N ARG A 4 46.75 -34.35 -5.68
CA ARG A 4 46.30 -34.75 -4.32
C ARG A 4 45.57 -33.61 -3.58
N PRO A 5 44.60 -33.94 -2.71
CA PRO A 5 43.83 -33.02 -1.86
C PRO A 5 44.42 -32.91 -0.44
N SER A 6 44.10 -31.85 0.30
CA SER A 6 44.29 -31.79 1.75
C SER A 6 42.97 -31.52 2.46
N ARG A 7 42.55 -32.51 3.26
CA ARG A 7 41.50 -32.47 4.27
C ARG A 7 42.07 -32.02 5.63
N THR A 8 41.15 -31.62 6.51
CA THR A 8 41.13 -31.72 8.00
C THR A 8 41.98 -30.77 8.86
N ALA A 9 41.30 -29.89 9.63
CA ALA A 9 41.15 -29.93 11.11
C ALA A 9 40.47 -28.60 11.55
N LEU A 10 39.23 -28.53 12.04
CA LEU A 10 38.73 -28.90 13.37
C LEU A 10 39.55 -28.33 14.55
N ALA A 11 38.86 -27.47 15.31
CA ALA A 11 39.06 -27.12 16.71
C ALA A 11 40.26 -26.23 17.10
N GLY A 12 39.91 -25.00 17.50
CA GLY A 12 40.07 -24.62 18.90
C GLY A 12 41.01 -23.47 19.21
N LEU A 13 40.59 -22.72 20.24
CA LEU A 13 41.30 -21.76 21.09
C LEU A 13 41.03 -20.29 20.71
N ALA A 14 40.71 -19.40 21.64
CA ALA A 14 40.48 -19.53 23.07
C ALA A 14 40.07 -18.14 23.56
N THR A 15 38.90 -18.06 24.20
CA THR A 15 38.74 -17.42 25.51
C THR A 15 39.67 -16.25 25.79
N SER A 16 39.31 -15.06 25.30
CA SER A 16 39.73 -13.80 25.91
C SER A 16 38.63 -13.37 26.87
N SER A 17 38.77 -13.87 28.09
CA SER A 17 38.02 -13.49 29.27
C SER A 17 38.11 -11.98 29.50
N LEU A 18 37.10 -11.22 29.06
CA LEU A 18 36.66 -10.02 29.76
C LEU A 18 35.48 -10.44 30.62
N ILE A 19 35.81 -11.11 31.72
CA ILE A 19 34.94 -11.16 32.90
C ILE A 19 34.92 -9.73 33.45
N ILE A 20 34.08 -8.88 32.86
CA ILE A 20 33.46 -7.82 33.63
C ILE A 20 32.45 -8.55 34.48
N ALA A 21 32.79 -8.76 35.74
CA ALA A 21 31.83 -9.17 36.75
C ALA A 21 30.76 -8.07 36.85
N VAL A 22 29.69 -8.20 36.08
CA VAL A 22 28.45 -7.47 36.29
C VAL A 22 27.66 -8.32 37.28
N PRO A 23 27.53 -7.92 38.56
CA PRO A 23 26.47 -8.49 39.37
C PRO A 23 25.14 -8.02 38.75
N VAL A 24 24.04 -8.73 38.97
CA VAL A 24 22.67 -8.37 38.55
C VAL A 24 22.24 -8.92 37.18
N LEU A 25 22.18 -10.24 37.04
CA LEU A 25 21.25 -10.86 36.09
C LEU A 25 19.90 -10.99 36.80
N ALA A 26 18.89 -10.23 36.35
CA ALA A 26 17.52 -10.39 36.82
C ALA A 26 17.08 -11.84 36.59
N ALA A 27 16.69 -12.52 37.66
CA ALA A 27 16.28 -13.92 37.69
C ALA A 27 14.83 -14.00 38.20
N PRO A 28 13.84 -13.70 37.32
CA PRO A 28 12.44 -13.90 37.67
C PRO A 28 12.20 -15.35 38.13
N PRO A 29 11.23 -15.57 39.05
CA PRO A 29 10.93 -16.90 39.55
C PRO A 29 10.43 -17.82 38.42
N GLU A 30 10.53 -19.13 38.65
CA GLU A 30 10.01 -20.12 37.69
C GLU A 30 8.49 -19.95 37.51
N PRO A 31 7.97 -19.95 36.27
CA PRO A 31 6.54 -19.77 36.03
C PRO A 31 5.69 -20.83 36.71
N LEU A 32 4.53 -20.42 37.22
CA LEU A 32 3.53 -21.37 37.73
C LEU A 32 2.95 -22.24 36.61
N PRO A 33 2.50 -23.46 36.94
CA PRO A 33 1.79 -24.30 35.99
C PRO A 33 0.44 -23.70 35.59
N ALA A 34 -0.06 -24.12 34.42
CA ALA A 34 -1.23 -23.53 33.76
C ALA A 34 -2.50 -23.52 34.64
N ASP A 35 -2.70 -24.57 35.45
CA ASP A 35 -3.84 -24.74 36.35
C ASP A 35 -3.88 -23.69 37.47
N GLN A 36 -2.77 -23.01 37.73
CA GLN A 36 -2.69 -21.92 38.69
C GLN A 36 -2.77 -20.53 38.03
N LEU A 37 -2.76 -20.44 36.71
CA LEU A 37 -2.74 -19.17 35.96
C LEU A 37 -4.08 -18.87 35.28
N ASP A 38 -5.19 -19.44 35.76
CA ASP A 38 -6.52 -19.32 35.14
C ASP A 38 -6.55 -19.76 33.67
N TRP A 39 -5.59 -20.58 33.26
CA TRP A 39 -5.52 -21.09 31.90
C TRP A 39 -6.43 -22.30 31.75
N GLN A 40 -7.33 -22.23 30.79
CA GLN A 40 -8.24 -23.31 30.45
C GLN A 40 -7.96 -23.77 29.02
N PRO A 41 -7.68 -25.07 28.79
CA PRO A 41 -7.64 -25.60 27.43
C PRO A 41 -9.02 -25.46 26.80
N TRP A 42 -9.07 -25.22 25.48
CA TRP A 42 -10.34 -25.00 24.79
C TRP A 42 -11.34 -26.16 24.87
N GLY A 43 -10.85 -27.39 25.07
CA GLY A 43 -11.70 -28.57 25.13
C GLY A 43 -12.47 -28.78 23.81
N ALA A 44 -13.75 -29.14 23.92
CA ALA A 44 -14.63 -29.36 22.77
C ALA A 44 -15.05 -28.07 22.06
N ASP A 45 -15.01 -26.93 22.74
CA ASP A 45 -15.48 -25.62 22.24
C ASP A 45 -14.35 -24.79 21.62
N ARG A 46 -13.33 -25.45 21.06
CA ARG A 46 -12.19 -24.77 20.43
C ARG A 46 -12.64 -24.02 19.17
N PRO A 47 -12.42 -22.70 19.08
CA PRO A 47 -12.65 -21.96 17.84
C PRO A 47 -11.82 -22.54 16.70
N ALA A 48 -12.40 -22.58 15.50
CA ALA A 48 -11.75 -23.18 14.34
C ALA A 48 -10.45 -22.46 13.95
N ASP A 49 -10.35 -21.17 14.23
CA ASP A 49 -9.23 -20.26 13.97
C ASP A 49 -8.28 -20.11 15.17
N ALA A 50 -8.51 -20.82 16.28
CA ALA A 50 -7.69 -20.69 17.48
C ALA A 50 -6.29 -21.28 17.28
N VAL A 51 -5.27 -20.40 17.30
CA VAL A 51 -3.84 -20.77 17.27
C VAL A 51 -3.30 -21.19 18.65
N CYS A 52 -3.83 -20.63 19.74
CA CYS A 52 -3.48 -21.02 21.11
C CYS A 52 -4.19 -22.31 21.53
N ARG A 53 -3.58 -23.12 22.42
CA ARG A 53 -4.18 -24.38 22.92
C ARG A 53 -5.27 -24.15 23.98
N GLY A 54 -5.38 -22.94 24.49
CA GLY A 54 -6.36 -22.54 25.50
C GLY A 54 -6.54 -21.03 25.55
N ARG A 55 -7.17 -20.58 26.63
CA ARG A 55 -7.43 -19.16 26.93
C ARG A 55 -7.35 -18.92 28.44
N TYR A 56 -7.07 -17.68 28.82
CA TYR A 56 -7.23 -17.24 30.21
C TYR A 56 -8.70 -16.96 30.49
N VAL A 57 -9.24 -17.52 31.56
CA VAL A 57 -10.64 -17.33 31.98
C VAL A 57 -10.67 -16.94 33.45
N MET A 58 -11.00 -15.69 33.71
CA MET A 58 -11.16 -15.21 35.08
C MET A 58 -12.41 -15.87 35.69
N PRO A 59 -12.31 -16.57 36.82
CA PRO A 59 -13.47 -17.07 37.54
C PRO A 59 -14.23 -15.93 38.22
N ASP A 60 -15.51 -16.16 38.51
CA ASP A 60 -16.30 -15.25 39.33
C ASP A 60 -15.69 -15.08 40.73
N TYR A 61 -15.82 -13.88 41.28
CA TYR A 61 -15.47 -13.60 42.67
C TYR A 61 -16.30 -14.47 43.63
N ARG A 62 -15.65 -15.02 44.67
CA ARG A 62 -16.29 -15.91 45.65
C ARG A 62 -17.26 -15.17 46.55
N LEU A 63 -16.88 -13.96 46.99
CA LEU A 63 -17.74 -13.09 47.80
C LEU A 63 -18.51 -12.14 46.90
N ALA A 64 -19.76 -11.79 47.24
CA ALA A 64 -20.49 -10.72 46.58
C ALA A 64 -19.83 -9.35 46.83
N PRO A 65 -19.99 -8.35 45.95
CA PRO A 65 -19.40 -7.03 46.15
C PRO A 65 -19.94 -6.40 47.46
N PRO A 66 -19.07 -5.98 48.38
CA PRO A 66 -19.49 -5.30 49.60
C PRO A 66 -20.01 -3.89 49.29
N PRO A 67 -20.76 -3.25 50.20
CA PRO A 67 -21.08 -1.83 50.10
C PRO A 67 -19.81 -0.98 49.95
N GLU A 68 -19.96 0.18 49.30
CA GLU A 68 -18.84 1.09 49.09
C GLU A 68 -18.14 1.47 50.40
N GLY A 69 -16.80 1.42 50.39
CA GLY A 69 -15.98 1.67 51.59
C GLY A 69 -15.93 0.53 52.60
N GLN A 70 -16.56 -0.62 52.34
CA GLN A 70 -16.51 -1.80 53.22
C GLN A 70 -15.67 -2.93 52.62
N VAL A 71 -15.16 -3.80 53.50
CA VAL A 71 -14.48 -5.05 53.14
C VAL A 71 -15.32 -6.20 53.65
N SER A 72 -15.71 -7.12 52.76
CA SER A 72 -16.30 -8.40 53.17
C SER A 72 -15.20 -9.42 53.40
N SER A 73 -15.35 -10.24 54.45
CA SER A 73 -14.40 -11.30 54.80
C SER A 73 -15.10 -12.61 55.06
N GLU A 74 -14.56 -13.71 54.56
CA GLU A 74 -14.91 -15.10 54.90
C GLU A 74 -13.63 -15.81 55.36
N ALA A 75 -13.71 -16.59 56.44
CA ALA A 75 -12.62 -17.40 56.98
C ALA A 75 -13.19 -18.48 57.91
N ASP A 76 -12.47 -19.59 58.07
CA ASP A 76 -12.86 -20.68 58.99
C ASP A 76 -12.77 -20.25 60.46
N SER A 77 -11.79 -19.39 60.77
CA SER A 77 -11.52 -18.90 62.13
C SER A 77 -11.03 -17.45 62.13
N GLY A 78 -11.43 -16.70 63.15
CA GLY A 78 -11.00 -15.33 63.38
C GLY A 78 -10.70 -15.09 64.87
N GLU A 79 -9.48 -14.69 65.18
CA GLU A 79 -9.04 -14.29 66.51
C GLU A 79 -8.92 -12.77 66.58
N TYR A 80 -9.48 -12.17 67.64
CA TYR A 80 -9.36 -10.75 67.92
C TYR A 80 -8.63 -10.56 69.25
N GLY A 81 -7.40 -10.04 69.20
CA GLY A 81 -6.59 -9.80 70.39
C GLY A 81 -7.05 -8.60 71.19
N ALA A 82 -6.71 -8.58 72.48
CA ALA A 82 -7.13 -7.53 73.41
C ALA A 82 -6.67 -6.11 73.01
N GLU A 83 -5.56 -6.01 72.26
CA GLU A 83 -4.99 -4.76 71.75
C GLU A 83 -5.49 -4.38 70.35
N GLY A 84 -6.41 -5.15 69.77
CA GLY A 84 -7.03 -4.85 68.46
C GLY A 84 -6.40 -5.54 67.25
N GLU A 85 -5.42 -6.43 67.47
CA GLU A 85 -4.91 -7.33 66.43
C GLU A 85 -6.01 -8.29 65.94
N THR A 86 -6.10 -8.54 64.64
CA THR A 86 -7.05 -9.48 64.04
C THR A 86 -6.29 -10.53 63.23
N ARG A 87 -6.45 -11.81 63.56
CA ARG A 87 -5.89 -12.93 62.77
C ARG A 87 -7.03 -13.74 62.18
N LEU A 88 -7.09 -13.83 60.87
CA LEU A 88 -8.00 -14.69 60.14
C LEU A 88 -7.22 -15.91 59.64
N SER A 89 -7.79 -17.11 59.74
CA SER A 89 -7.15 -18.32 59.25
C SER A 89 -8.14 -19.38 58.77
N GLY A 90 -7.70 -20.18 57.80
CA GLY A 90 -8.50 -21.21 57.14
C GLY A 90 -9.31 -20.60 56.00
N GLU A 91 -8.79 -20.74 54.77
CA GLU A 91 -9.36 -20.18 53.53
C GLU A 91 -9.87 -18.74 53.65
N VAL A 92 -9.00 -17.81 54.05
CA VAL A 92 -9.39 -16.41 54.20
C VAL A 92 -9.63 -15.80 52.82
N VAL A 93 -10.83 -15.27 52.61
CA VAL A 93 -11.19 -14.49 51.42
C VAL A 93 -11.63 -13.10 51.86
N LEU A 94 -10.96 -12.08 51.36
CA LEU A 94 -11.32 -10.68 51.53
C LEU A 94 -11.76 -10.11 50.20
N ARG A 95 -12.82 -9.31 50.18
CA ARG A 95 -13.23 -8.56 48.97
C ARG A 95 -13.50 -7.10 49.31
N ARG A 96 -13.00 -6.20 48.47
CA ARG A 96 -13.19 -4.74 48.51
C ARG A 96 -13.45 -4.25 47.09
N GLY A 97 -14.68 -3.83 46.79
CA GLY A 97 -15.06 -3.49 45.41
C GLY A 97 -14.81 -4.66 44.45
N ASP A 98 -13.95 -4.44 43.47
CA ASP A 98 -13.56 -5.42 42.45
C ASP A 98 -12.21 -6.10 42.74
N THR A 99 -11.65 -5.89 43.94
CA THR A 99 -10.44 -6.56 44.39
C THR A 99 -10.80 -7.66 45.39
N GLN A 100 -10.36 -8.90 45.14
CA GLN A 100 -10.48 -10.04 46.05
C GLN A 100 -9.10 -10.60 46.37
N LEU A 101 -8.83 -10.85 47.65
CA LEU A 101 -7.62 -11.49 48.15
C LEU A 101 -7.98 -12.82 48.78
N GLU A 102 -7.29 -13.88 48.39
CA GLU A 102 -7.40 -15.22 48.97
C GLU A 102 -6.05 -15.60 49.59
N ALA A 103 -6.06 -16.08 50.84
CA ALA A 103 -4.86 -16.51 51.53
C ALA A 103 -5.19 -17.51 52.66
N PRO A 104 -4.29 -18.46 53.00
CA PRO A 104 -4.47 -19.32 54.18
C PRO A 104 -4.58 -18.55 55.50
N ARG A 105 -3.85 -17.42 55.63
CA ARG A 105 -3.83 -16.59 56.83
C ARG A 105 -3.72 -15.12 56.48
N VAL A 106 -4.46 -14.29 57.20
CA VAL A 106 -4.37 -12.84 57.14
C VAL A 106 -4.23 -12.28 58.55
N ASN A 107 -3.20 -11.46 58.76
CA ASN A 107 -2.90 -10.78 60.01
C ASN A 107 -3.05 -9.27 59.82
N LEU A 108 -3.85 -8.66 60.70
CA LEU A 108 -4.01 -7.22 60.83
C LEU A 108 -3.45 -6.83 62.21
N PRO A 109 -2.28 -6.18 62.28
CA PRO A 109 -1.68 -5.73 63.53
C PRO A 109 -2.54 -4.65 64.21
N ALA A 110 -2.30 -4.44 65.51
CA ALA A 110 -3.03 -3.46 66.33
C ALA A 110 -2.96 -2.01 65.80
N SER A 111 -1.90 -1.65 65.06
CA SER A 111 -1.77 -0.37 64.36
C SER A 111 -2.81 -0.18 63.25
N ARG A 112 -3.31 -1.28 62.67
CA ARG A 112 -4.29 -1.32 61.56
C ARG A 112 -3.91 -0.46 60.35
N ASP A 113 -2.61 -0.26 60.14
CA ASP A 113 -2.02 0.45 59.00
C ASP A 113 -1.84 -0.47 57.78
N ARG A 114 -1.58 -1.76 58.03
CA ARG A 114 -1.25 -2.75 56.99
C ARG A 114 -1.97 -4.08 57.21
N VAL A 115 -2.36 -4.75 56.14
CA VAL A 115 -2.84 -6.14 56.13
C VAL A 115 -1.69 -7.01 55.62
N GLN A 116 -1.34 -8.05 56.37
CA GLN A 116 -0.32 -9.03 55.99
C GLN A 116 -1.01 -10.35 55.65
N ALA A 117 -0.81 -10.88 54.46
CA ALA A 117 -1.32 -12.17 54.04
C ALA A 117 -0.15 -13.14 53.80
N GLU A 118 -0.18 -14.27 54.49
CA GLU A 118 0.79 -15.35 54.29
C GLU A 118 0.25 -16.31 53.23
N GLY A 119 1.07 -16.62 52.23
CA GLY A 119 0.64 -17.35 51.05
C GLY A 119 0.56 -18.87 51.18
N PRO A 120 0.17 -19.57 50.10
CA PRO A 120 -0.02 -19.02 48.74
C PRO A 120 -1.15 -18.00 48.67
N VAL A 121 -0.84 -16.77 48.25
CA VAL A 121 -1.83 -15.70 48.08
C VAL A 121 -2.34 -15.67 46.65
N ALA A 122 -3.60 -15.30 46.45
CA ALA A 122 -4.17 -14.97 45.15
C ALA A 122 -4.94 -13.66 45.25
N LEU A 123 -4.41 -12.62 44.59
CA LEU A 123 -5.06 -11.34 44.42
C LEU A 123 -5.73 -11.31 43.05
N ARG A 124 -7.01 -11.00 43.03
CA ARG A 124 -7.82 -10.83 41.83
C ARG A 124 -8.33 -9.40 41.77
N ASP A 125 -8.08 -8.75 40.65
CA ASP A 125 -8.62 -7.43 40.32
C ASP A 125 -9.17 -7.48 38.89
N ARG A 126 -9.93 -6.48 38.43
CA ARG A 126 -10.54 -6.50 37.08
C ARG A 126 -9.52 -6.91 36.01
N ASN A 127 -9.74 -8.07 35.38
CA ASN A 127 -8.89 -8.67 34.36
C ASN A 127 -7.45 -8.99 34.78
N LEU A 128 -7.12 -9.01 36.08
CA LEU A 128 -5.79 -9.27 36.60
C LEU A 128 -5.82 -10.35 37.69
N LEU A 129 -4.98 -11.37 37.53
CA LEU A 129 -4.62 -12.30 38.61
C LEU A 129 -3.17 -12.02 39.02
N VAL A 130 -2.89 -12.00 40.32
CA VAL A 130 -1.54 -12.03 40.88
C VAL A 130 -1.47 -13.07 41.99
N ARG A 131 -0.62 -14.08 41.87
CA ARG A 131 -0.31 -15.06 42.92
C ARG A 131 1.05 -14.80 43.52
N GLY A 132 1.30 -15.24 44.76
CA GLY A 132 2.64 -15.17 45.35
C GLY A 132 2.75 -15.83 46.73
N ASP A 133 3.91 -15.68 47.36
CA ASP A 133 4.24 -16.34 48.62
C ASP A 133 3.78 -15.53 49.85
N ALA A 134 3.73 -14.22 49.73
CA ALA A 134 3.28 -13.31 50.77
C ALA A 134 2.78 -12.00 50.14
N ALA A 135 1.84 -11.34 50.80
CA ALA A 135 1.38 -10.02 50.40
C ALA A 135 1.24 -9.08 51.59
N GLU A 136 1.51 -7.81 51.34
CA GLU A 136 1.29 -6.71 52.27
C GLU A 136 0.44 -5.65 51.58
N PHE A 137 -0.62 -5.18 52.24
CA PHE A 137 -1.52 -4.14 51.71
C PHE A 137 -1.64 -3.00 52.73
N SER A 138 -1.41 -1.77 52.29
CA SER A 138 -1.67 -0.57 53.08
C SER A 138 -3.18 -0.29 53.12
N LEU A 139 -3.70 -0.02 54.31
CA LEU A 139 -5.08 0.41 54.50
C LEU A 139 -5.26 1.93 54.36
N GLU A 140 -4.16 2.68 54.35
CA GLU A 140 -4.16 4.15 54.27
C GLU A 140 -3.87 4.68 52.85
N SER A 141 -2.86 4.11 52.19
CA SER A 141 -2.26 4.63 50.95
C SER A 141 -2.49 3.74 49.73
N ASP A 142 -3.30 2.68 49.88
CA ASP A 142 -3.72 1.81 48.77
C ASP A 142 -2.53 1.05 48.11
N ALA A 143 -1.33 1.22 48.66
CA ALA A 143 -0.09 0.56 48.30
C ALA A 143 -0.17 -0.93 48.65
N ALA A 144 0.46 -1.76 47.83
CA ALA A 144 0.48 -3.19 48.02
C ALA A 144 1.83 -3.75 47.58
N SER A 145 2.28 -4.86 48.14
CA SER A 145 3.37 -5.63 47.57
C SER A 145 3.16 -7.12 47.73
N ILE A 146 3.51 -7.87 46.70
CA ILE A 146 3.48 -9.32 46.64
C ILE A 146 4.89 -9.82 46.31
N ASP A 147 5.40 -10.73 47.13
CA ASP A 147 6.70 -11.39 46.92
C ASP A 147 6.51 -12.68 46.11
N THR A 148 7.46 -12.99 45.23
CA THR A 148 7.40 -14.09 44.25
C THR A 148 6.09 -14.04 43.44
N ALA A 149 5.85 -12.90 42.80
CA ALA A 149 4.59 -12.62 42.13
C ALA A 149 4.50 -13.31 40.75
N HIS A 150 3.39 -13.99 40.49
CA HIS A 150 3.04 -14.55 39.18
C HIS A 150 1.74 -13.89 38.73
N TYR A 151 1.74 -13.25 37.56
CA TYR A 151 0.63 -12.41 37.14
C TYR A 151 0.10 -12.76 35.74
N VAL A 152 -1.21 -12.57 35.57
CA VAL A 152 -1.92 -12.76 34.31
C VAL A 152 -2.84 -11.57 34.08
N ALA A 153 -2.68 -10.90 32.94
CA ALA A 153 -3.64 -9.92 32.44
C ALA A 153 -4.50 -10.59 31.35
N HIS A 154 -5.77 -10.81 31.67
CA HIS A 154 -6.66 -11.70 30.92
C HIS A 154 -6.98 -11.16 29.53
N GLU A 155 -7.36 -9.88 29.43
CA GLU A 155 -7.72 -9.24 28.16
C GLU A 155 -6.53 -9.13 27.21
N GLN A 156 -5.36 -8.76 27.73
CA GLN A 156 -4.12 -8.64 26.95
C GLN A 156 -3.47 -10.01 26.66
N ARG A 157 -4.05 -11.11 27.16
CA ARG A 157 -3.52 -12.49 27.06
C ARG A 157 -2.04 -12.58 27.44
N LEU A 158 -1.73 -11.90 28.52
CA LEU A 158 -0.37 -11.62 28.96
C LEU A 158 -0.10 -12.33 30.28
N ARG A 159 1.08 -12.93 30.43
CA ARG A 159 1.56 -13.45 31.70
C ARG A 159 2.98 -13.01 32.01
N GLY A 160 3.35 -13.09 33.27
CA GLY A 160 4.72 -12.85 33.69
C GLY A 160 4.94 -13.21 35.15
N ASP A 161 6.20 -13.12 35.54
CA ASP A 161 6.70 -13.54 36.84
C ASP A 161 7.62 -12.45 37.39
N ALA A 162 7.64 -12.21 38.69
CA ALA A 162 8.45 -11.17 39.31
C ALA A 162 8.91 -11.59 40.71
N VAL A 163 10.16 -11.29 41.08
CA VAL A 163 10.60 -11.49 42.47
C VAL A 163 9.78 -10.63 43.43
N ARG A 164 9.36 -9.45 42.99
CA ARG A 164 8.43 -8.60 43.74
C ARG A 164 7.60 -7.74 42.82
N LEU A 165 6.29 -7.71 43.04
CA LEU A 165 5.35 -6.79 42.40
C LEU A 165 4.77 -5.87 43.46
N ALA A 166 4.92 -4.55 43.30
CA ALA A 166 4.40 -3.57 44.25
C ALA A 166 3.56 -2.51 43.55
N ARG A 167 2.41 -2.16 44.11
CA ARG A 167 1.72 -0.89 43.85
C ARG A 167 2.24 0.14 44.85
N LEU A 168 2.83 1.21 44.34
CA LEU A 168 3.36 2.32 45.13
C LEU A 168 2.22 3.23 45.59
N GLU A 169 2.47 4.06 46.60
CA GLU A 169 1.48 5.00 47.16
C GLU A 169 1.00 6.04 46.14
N ASP A 170 1.81 6.33 45.13
CA ASP A 170 1.45 7.21 44.01
C ASP A 170 0.67 6.50 42.90
N GLY A 171 0.26 5.25 43.10
CA GLY A 171 -0.54 4.48 42.17
C GLY A 171 0.25 3.74 41.09
N ARG A 172 1.56 3.98 40.94
CA ARG A 172 2.40 3.28 39.96
C ARG A 172 2.72 1.86 40.40
N TYR A 173 2.94 0.95 39.45
CA TYR A 173 3.34 -0.42 39.73
C TYR A 173 4.83 -0.60 39.48
N ARG A 174 5.55 -1.23 40.41
CA ARG A 174 6.96 -1.55 40.29
C ARG A 174 7.16 -3.05 40.38
N LEU A 175 7.75 -3.64 39.34
CA LEU A 175 8.11 -5.04 39.28
C LEU A 175 9.64 -5.16 39.32
N ARG A 176 10.15 -5.98 40.24
CA ARG A 176 11.57 -6.28 40.38
C ARG A 176 11.86 -7.67 39.84
N GLU A 177 12.90 -7.74 39.01
CA GLU A 177 13.33 -8.95 38.33
C GLU A 177 12.14 -9.69 37.71
N ALA A 178 11.54 -9.03 36.72
CA ALA A 178 10.26 -9.43 36.14
C ALA A 178 10.40 -9.90 34.70
N SER A 179 9.63 -10.93 34.35
CA SER A 179 9.42 -11.43 32.99
C SER A 179 8.04 -11.02 32.48
N PHE A 180 7.90 -10.94 31.16
CA PHE A 180 6.61 -10.82 30.47
C PHE A 180 6.65 -11.65 29.17
N THR A 181 5.56 -12.37 28.87
CA THR A 181 5.32 -13.02 27.57
C THR A 181 3.83 -13.12 27.26
N THR A 182 3.47 -13.14 25.98
CA THR A 182 2.13 -13.51 25.50
C THR A 182 2.03 -15.00 25.13
N CYS A 183 3.10 -15.76 25.28
CA CYS A 183 3.09 -17.20 25.05
C CYS A 183 2.25 -17.93 26.10
N GLU A 184 1.53 -18.94 25.63
CA GLU A 184 0.74 -19.82 26.49
C GLU A 184 1.59 -20.45 27.60
N PRO A 185 0.99 -20.80 28.76
CA PRO A 185 1.71 -21.47 29.83
C PRO A 185 2.42 -22.75 29.34
N GLY A 186 3.70 -22.90 29.71
CA GLY A 186 4.55 -24.00 29.25
C GLY A 186 5.27 -23.76 27.91
N ASN A 187 4.96 -22.68 27.19
CA ASN A 187 5.72 -22.23 26.03
C ASN A 187 6.61 -21.03 26.41
N GLU A 188 7.91 -21.16 26.19
CA GLU A 188 8.92 -20.15 26.51
C GLU A 188 9.64 -19.63 25.25
N LEU A 189 8.99 -19.67 24.08
CA LEU A 189 9.60 -19.25 22.83
C LEU A 189 10.19 -17.85 22.92
N TRP A 190 9.48 -16.91 23.55
CA TRP A 190 10.04 -15.60 23.83
C TRP A 190 9.52 -15.05 25.16
N ARG A 191 10.35 -14.23 25.81
CA ARG A 191 9.95 -13.40 26.95
C ARG A 191 10.85 -12.18 27.06
N LEU A 192 10.29 -11.08 27.57
CA LEU A 192 11.05 -9.90 27.94
C LEU A 192 11.36 -9.97 29.43
N VAL A 193 12.63 -9.87 29.82
CA VAL A 193 13.06 -9.89 31.23
C VAL A 193 13.68 -8.55 31.59
N GLY A 194 13.20 -7.90 32.64
CA GLY A 194 13.72 -6.62 33.14
C GLY A 194 14.09 -6.69 34.62
N ASN A 195 15.15 -5.97 35.02
CA ASN A 195 15.55 -5.91 36.43
C ASN A 195 14.63 -5.02 37.27
N ASP A 196 14.18 -3.90 36.71
CA ASP A 196 13.34 -2.93 37.39
C ASP A 196 12.38 -2.33 36.36
N ILE A 197 11.11 -2.73 36.46
CA ILE A 197 10.02 -2.28 35.59
C ILE A 197 9.10 -1.39 36.42
N LEU A 198 8.82 -0.20 35.93
CA LEU A 198 7.87 0.75 36.54
C LEU A 198 6.77 1.05 35.53
N LEU A 199 5.52 0.72 35.86
CA LEU A 199 4.34 0.94 35.04
C LEU A 199 3.52 2.09 35.63
N ASP A 200 3.19 3.06 34.79
CA ASP A 200 2.37 4.21 35.14
C ASP A 200 1.13 4.26 34.24
N ARG A 201 0.00 3.79 34.79
CA ARG A 201 -1.29 3.71 34.08
C ARG A 201 -1.88 5.08 33.77
N GLU A 202 -1.62 6.08 34.62
CA GLU A 202 -2.15 7.43 34.41
C GLU A 202 -1.50 8.06 33.19
N SER A 203 -0.17 7.95 33.08
CA SER A 203 0.59 8.49 31.94
C SER A 203 0.69 7.55 30.73
N GLY A 204 0.34 6.27 30.88
CA GLY A 204 0.21 5.31 29.76
C GLY A 204 1.49 4.66 29.32
N PHE A 205 2.53 4.68 30.16
CA PHE A 205 3.81 4.07 29.80
C PHE A 205 4.41 3.24 30.93
N GLY A 206 5.22 2.26 30.51
CA GLY A 206 6.16 1.54 31.34
C GLY A 206 7.59 1.98 31.07
N THR A 207 8.47 1.87 32.07
CA THR A 207 9.92 1.95 31.90
C THR A 207 10.57 0.69 32.45
N ALA A 208 11.53 0.11 31.74
CA ALA A 208 12.29 -1.04 32.19
C ALA A 208 13.80 -0.72 32.16
N LYS A 209 14.52 -1.11 33.22
CA LYS A 209 15.98 -1.07 33.29
C LYS A 209 16.56 -2.46 33.12
N HIS A 210 17.68 -2.54 32.40
CA HIS A 210 18.37 -3.78 32.07
C HIS A 210 17.40 -4.83 31.49
N ALA A 211 16.57 -4.38 30.53
CA ALA A 211 15.63 -5.25 29.84
C ALA A 211 16.38 -6.10 28.82
N ARG A 212 15.99 -7.35 28.64
CA ARG A 212 16.52 -8.23 27.61
C ARG A 212 15.39 -9.05 27.00
N LEU A 213 15.41 -9.17 25.68
CA LEU A 213 14.55 -10.11 24.97
C LEU A 213 15.26 -11.47 24.95
N GLU A 214 14.61 -12.47 25.52
CA GLU A 214 15.04 -13.86 25.45
C GLU A 214 14.20 -14.58 24.40
N VAL A 215 14.84 -15.32 23.50
CA VAL A 215 14.21 -16.30 22.62
C VAL A 215 14.62 -17.68 23.13
N GLY A 216 13.66 -18.45 23.64
CA GLY A 216 13.93 -19.60 24.50
C GLY A 216 14.69 -19.15 25.74
N HIS A 217 15.90 -19.70 25.92
CA HIS A 217 16.81 -19.32 27.00
C HIS A 217 17.99 -18.45 26.55
N VAL A 218 17.97 -17.95 25.32
CA VAL A 218 19.05 -17.16 24.74
C VAL A 218 18.67 -15.68 24.73
N PRO A 219 19.43 -14.79 25.40
CA PRO A 219 19.20 -13.36 25.28
C PRO A 219 19.65 -12.88 23.90
N VAL A 220 18.70 -12.44 23.06
CA VAL A 220 18.95 -12.00 21.68
C VAL A 220 19.11 -10.49 21.57
N PHE A 221 18.51 -9.73 22.49
CA PHE A 221 18.61 -8.27 22.51
C PHE A 221 18.64 -7.73 23.94
N TYR A 222 19.34 -6.62 24.16
CA TYR A 222 19.46 -5.98 25.47
C TYR A 222 19.28 -4.46 25.39
N TRP A 223 18.43 -3.93 26.27
CA TRP A 223 18.24 -2.50 26.51
C TRP A 223 18.71 -2.13 27.92
N PRO A 224 19.68 -1.21 28.08
CA PRO A 224 20.02 -0.66 29.39
C PRO A 224 18.83 0.03 30.07
N TRP A 225 18.03 0.73 29.26
CA TRP A 225 16.79 1.38 29.66
C TRP A 225 15.86 1.46 28.44
N VAL A 226 14.58 1.13 28.62
CA VAL A 226 13.55 1.24 27.58
C VAL A 226 12.26 1.79 28.16
N ARG A 227 11.55 2.61 27.38
CA ARG A 227 10.20 3.10 27.68
C ARG A 227 9.25 2.54 26.64
N PHE A 228 8.10 2.02 27.07
CA PHE A 228 7.13 1.37 26.19
C PHE A 228 5.69 1.79 26.54
N PRO A 229 4.79 1.90 25.56
CA PRO A 229 3.38 2.15 25.83
C PRO A 229 2.74 0.94 26.53
N ILE A 230 1.78 1.19 27.41
CA ILE A 230 0.94 0.13 28.03
C ILE A 230 -0.54 0.22 27.60
N ASP A 231 -0.86 1.19 26.74
CA ASP A 231 -2.13 1.36 26.05
C ASP A 231 -1.90 1.97 24.66
N ASP A 232 -2.97 2.30 23.94
CA ASP A 232 -2.90 2.75 22.53
C ASP A 232 -2.39 4.19 22.34
N ARG A 233 -1.93 4.86 23.40
CA ARG A 233 -1.36 6.21 23.29
C ARG A 233 -0.01 6.16 22.57
N ARG A 234 0.16 7.03 21.56
CA ARG A 234 1.43 7.22 20.82
C ARG A 234 2.57 7.59 21.76
N GLN A 235 3.75 7.00 21.58
CA GLN A 235 4.93 7.25 22.42
C GLN A 235 6.21 7.34 21.59
N THR A 236 7.09 8.26 21.95
CA THR A 236 8.45 8.36 21.40
C THR A 236 9.29 7.14 21.81
N GLY A 237 9.96 6.50 20.86
CA GLY A 237 10.83 5.35 21.10
C GLY A 237 11.40 4.74 19.83
N PHE A 238 12.28 3.75 20.00
CA PHE A 238 12.77 2.95 18.88
C PHE A 238 11.67 2.01 18.38
N LEU A 239 11.49 1.99 17.06
CA LEU A 239 10.71 0.94 16.40
C LEU A 239 11.58 -0.29 16.20
N TRP A 240 10.98 -1.37 15.74
CA TRP A 240 11.73 -2.56 15.40
C TRP A 240 12.66 -2.30 14.21
N PRO A 241 13.90 -2.81 14.25
CA PRO A 241 14.79 -2.69 13.11
C PRO A 241 14.25 -3.50 11.91
N THR A 242 14.69 -3.15 10.71
CA THR A 242 14.57 -4.02 9.54
C THR A 242 15.96 -4.58 9.19
N ILE A 243 16.00 -5.84 8.77
CA ILE A 243 17.23 -6.51 8.35
C ILE A 243 16.94 -7.20 7.02
N GLY A 244 17.69 -6.83 5.99
CA GLY A 244 17.62 -7.38 4.65
C GLY A 244 18.96 -7.94 4.20
N ALA A 245 18.92 -8.84 3.23
CA ALA A 245 20.11 -9.28 2.51
C ALA A 245 19.78 -9.29 1.01
N THR A 246 20.40 -8.37 0.26
CA THR A 246 20.19 -8.15 -1.17
C THR A 246 21.49 -8.40 -1.94
N GLY A 247 21.52 -8.10 -3.25
CA GLY A 247 22.74 -8.08 -4.05
C GLY A 247 23.84 -7.20 -3.42
N SER A 248 23.47 -6.03 -2.90
CA SER A 248 24.34 -5.03 -2.25
C SER A 248 24.68 -5.34 -0.77
N GLY A 249 24.49 -6.60 -0.34
CA GLY A 249 24.96 -7.09 0.96
C GLY A 249 23.95 -7.00 2.12
N LEU A 250 24.45 -6.79 3.34
CA LEU A 250 23.63 -6.75 4.56
C LEU A 250 23.06 -5.33 4.76
N ASP A 251 21.74 -5.23 4.83
CA ASP A 251 21.01 -3.99 5.07
C ASP A 251 20.38 -4.01 6.48
N TYR A 252 20.67 -3.01 7.30
CA TYR A 252 20.14 -2.86 8.65
C TYR A 252 19.58 -1.45 8.85
N SER A 253 18.30 -1.32 9.17
CA SER A 253 17.68 -0.05 9.56
C SER A 253 17.22 -0.06 11.02
N GLN A 254 17.30 1.10 11.70
CA GLN A 254 16.81 1.27 13.07
C GLN A 254 15.96 2.53 13.20
N PRO A 255 14.64 2.46 12.93
CA PRO A 255 13.78 3.63 13.03
C PRO A 255 13.58 4.08 14.48
N PHE A 256 13.53 5.39 14.69
CA PHE A 256 13.20 6.05 15.94
C PHE A 256 11.99 6.96 15.74
N TYR A 257 10.87 6.59 16.34
CA TYR A 257 9.64 7.35 16.30
C TYR A 257 9.61 8.41 17.39
N TRP A 258 9.20 9.62 17.04
CA TRP A 258 9.09 10.78 17.89
C TRP A 258 7.66 11.33 17.86
N ASN A 259 6.94 11.09 18.95
CA ASN A 259 5.64 11.70 19.18
C ASN A 259 5.84 13.15 19.65
N ILE A 260 5.69 14.11 18.74
CA ILE A 260 5.97 15.54 19.00
C ILE A 260 4.77 16.18 19.69
N ALA A 261 3.58 15.98 19.13
CA ALA A 261 2.29 16.50 19.61
C ALA A 261 1.14 15.56 19.17
N PRO A 262 -0.09 15.69 19.70
CA PRO A 262 -1.21 14.83 19.29
C PRO A 262 -1.51 14.84 17.78
N ASP A 263 -1.16 15.92 17.10
CA ASP A 263 -1.35 16.22 15.69
C ASP A 263 -0.06 16.18 14.87
N GLN A 264 1.08 15.79 15.46
CA GLN A 264 2.39 15.79 14.81
C GLN A 264 3.30 14.66 15.28
N ASP A 265 3.93 13.97 14.34
CA ASP A 265 4.95 12.96 14.64
C ASP A 265 6.11 12.99 13.62
N ALA A 266 7.23 12.41 14.02
CA ALA A 266 8.38 12.21 13.14
C ALA A 266 8.99 10.83 13.34
N THR A 267 9.64 10.29 12.31
CA THR A 267 10.44 9.06 12.38
C THR A 267 11.81 9.35 11.78
N ILE A 268 12.88 9.01 12.50
CA ILE A 268 14.27 9.14 12.02
C ILE A 268 14.84 7.74 11.88
N THR A 269 15.37 7.41 10.70
CA THR A 269 15.77 6.04 10.35
C THR A 269 17.21 6.01 9.86
N PRO A 270 18.20 5.80 10.76
CA PRO A 270 19.53 5.36 10.34
C PRO A 270 19.45 3.97 9.69
N ARG A 271 19.97 3.86 8.47
CA ARG A 271 20.07 2.62 7.68
C ARG A 271 21.52 2.41 7.27
N TRP A 272 22.06 1.26 7.58
CA TRP A 272 23.42 0.87 7.23
C TRP A 272 23.38 -0.28 6.23
N ILE A 273 23.93 -0.03 5.05
CA ILE A 273 24.06 -1.00 3.95
C ILE A 273 25.55 -1.34 3.85
N SER A 274 25.89 -2.64 3.90
CA SER A 274 27.28 -3.06 4.05
C SER A 274 28.19 -2.56 2.93
N ASP A 275 27.68 -2.59 1.70
CA ASP A 275 28.47 -2.31 0.51
C ASP A 275 28.45 -0.80 0.20
N ARG A 276 27.34 -0.11 0.52
CA ARG A 276 27.13 1.32 0.22
C ARG A 276 27.52 2.29 1.34
N GLY A 277 27.01 2.14 2.57
CA GLY A 277 27.30 3.07 3.67
C GLY A 277 26.15 3.34 4.64
N LEU A 278 26.20 4.49 5.32
CA LEU A 278 25.16 4.94 6.26
C LEU A 278 24.24 5.97 5.59
N LEU A 279 23.00 5.58 5.37
CA LEU A 279 21.91 6.40 4.87
C LEU A 279 21.05 6.87 6.06
N MET A 280 20.72 8.15 6.09
CA MET A 280 19.90 8.77 7.14
C MET A 280 18.55 9.16 6.56
N GLY A 281 17.51 8.38 6.85
CA GLY A 281 16.13 8.66 6.49
C GLY A 281 15.38 9.46 7.54
N GLY A 282 14.34 10.18 7.12
CA GLY A 282 13.47 10.95 7.99
C GLY A 282 12.07 11.12 7.41
N GLN A 283 11.06 11.03 8.26
CA GLN A 283 9.66 11.32 7.93
C GLN A 283 9.07 12.24 9.01
N TYR A 284 8.31 13.25 8.62
CA TYR A 284 7.56 14.14 9.49
C TYR A 284 6.12 14.22 8.99
N ARG A 285 5.15 13.99 9.87
CA ARG A 285 3.72 14.01 9.52
C ARG A 285 2.96 14.95 10.44
N TYR A 286 1.97 15.63 9.90
CA TYR A 286 1.09 16.51 10.66
C TYR A 286 -0.36 16.44 10.16
N LEU A 287 -1.30 16.68 11.09
CA LEU A 287 -2.73 16.70 10.83
C LEU A 287 -3.40 17.85 11.60
N PHE A 288 -3.53 18.99 10.93
CA PHE A 288 -4.25 20.16 11.43
C PHE A 288 -5.74 20.11 11.02
N PRO A 289 -6.61 20.98 11.57
CA PRO A 289 -8.04 20.95 11.29
C PRO A 289 -8.43 21.08 9.82
N PHE A 290 -7.64 21.84 9.04
CA PHE A 290 -7.91 22.11 7.63
C PHE A 290 -6.83 21.58 6.70
N ASP A 291 -5.74 21.06 7.25
CA ASP A 291 -4.52 20.76 6.51
C ASP A 291 -3.87 19.47 7.02
N ALA A 292 -3.32 18.68 6.14
CA ALA A 292 -2.54 17.50 6.47
C ALA A 292 -1.34 17.39 5.53
N GLY A 293 -0.25 16.80 6.02
CA GLY A 293 0.90 16.60 5.16
C GLY A 293 1.99 15.71 5.76
N THR A 294 2.91 15.36 4.87
CA THR A 294 4.07 14.52 5.12
C THR A 294 5.28 15.16 4.45
N ILE A 295 6.41 15.15 5.15
CA ILE A 295 7.73 15.48 4.62
C ILE A 295 8.58 14.24 4.81
N GLU A 296 9.14 13.72 3.74
CA GLU A 296 9.94 12.50 3.76
C GLU A 296 11.20 12.68 2.94
N GLY A 297 12.27 12.01 3.33
CA GLY A 297 13.51 12.05 2.58
C GLY A 297 14.61 11.24 3.23
N ALA A 298 15.68 11.04 2.49
CA ALA A 298 16.87 10.37 2.98
C ALA A 298 18.13 10.98 2.35
N TYR A 299 19.26 10.82 3.04
CA TYR A 299 20.56 11.33 2.61
C TYR A 299 21.67 10.35 2.97
N ILE A 300 22.55 10.06 2.01
CA ILE A 300 23.83 9.36 2.20
C ILE A 300 24.95 10.27 1.69
N ALA A 301 26.01 10.42 2.47
CA ALA A 301 27.08 11.38 2.19
C ALA A 301 28.25 10.81 1.38
N ASP A 302 28.34 9.49 1.28
CA ASP A 302 29.46 8.73 0.71
C ASP A 302 28.93 7.35 0.32
N ASP A 303 28.30 7.24 -0.86
CA ASP A 303 27.85 5.96 -1.41
C ASP A 303 29.01 5.24 -2.11
N LYS A 304 29.52 4.18 -1.47
CA LYS A 304 30.74 3.50 -1.89
C LYS A 304 30.60 2.60 -3.13
N SER A 305 29.38 2.33 -3.58
CA SER A 305 29.11 1.45 -4.71
C SER A 305 28.27 2.12 -5.81
N ALA A 306 28.03 3.43 -5.72
CA ALA A 306 27.25 4.16 -6.71
C ALA A 306 27.76 3.94 -8.14
N GLY A 307 29.07 4.11 -8.38
CA GLY A 307 29.65 3.91 -9.71
C GLY A 307 29.99 2.45 -10.07
N ASP A 308 29.97 1.53 -9.11
CA ASP A 308 30.20 0.10 -9.38
C ASP A 308 28.94 -0.59 -9.95
N GLU A 309 27.76 -0.10 -9.58
CA GLU A 309 26.45 -0.62 -10.00
C GLU A 309 25.79 0.22 -11.11
N ALA A 310 26.29 1.44 -11.37
CA ALA A 310 25.79 2.30 -12.43
C ALA A 310 26.16 1.83 -13.84
N SER A 311 25.35 2.22 -14.83
CA SER A 311 25.62 1.96 -16.24
C SER A 311 26.90 2.69 -16.70
N ASP A 312 27.56 2.18 -17.75
CA ASP A 312 28.76 2.80 -18.35
C ASP A 312 28.54 4.24 -18.86
N TYR A 313 27.27 4.68 -18.94
CA TYR A 313 26.85 6.00 -19.40
C TYR A 313 26.35 6.92 -18.28
N SER A 314 26.32 6.44 -17.04
CA SER A 314 26.00 7.23 -15.87
C SER A 314 27.16 8.15 -15.47
N ASP A 315 26.82 9.31 -14.92
CA ASP A 315 27.78 10.22 -14.30
C ASP A 315 28.08 9.86 -12.83
N LEU A 316 27.47 8.81 -12.28
CA LEU A 316 27.65 8.39 -10.88
C LEU A 316 29.06 7.84 -10.61
N GLU A 317 29.70 8.38 -9.56
CA GLU A 317 30.99 7.92 -9.07
C GLU A 317 30.88 7.35 -7.64
N ASN A 318 31.73 6.37 -7.33
CA ASN A 318 31.86 5.88 -5.96
C ASN A 318 32.31 7.02 -5.02
N GLY A 319 31.50 7.28 -4.00
CA GLY A 319 31.68 8.34 -3.02
C GLY A 319 30.72 9.53 -3.21
N ASP A 320 29.83 9.48 -4.20
CA ASP A 320 28.82 10.51 -4.41
C ASP A 320 27.83 10.62 -3.24
N GLU A 321 27.35 11.85 -3.03
CA GLU A 321 26.27 12.12 -2.09
C GLU A 321 24.92 11.95 -2.78
N ARG A 322 24.02 11.20 -2.16
CA ARG A 322 22.73 10.83 -2.76
C ARG A 322 21.58 11.07 -1.80
N TRP A 323 20.47 11.57 -2.32
CA TRP A 323 19.33 11.97 -1.51
C TRP A 323 18.02 12.01 -2.27
N TYR A 324 16.93 11.95 -1.53
CA TYR A 324 15.63 12.35 -2.04
C TYR A 324 14.83 13.15 -1.01
N LEU A 325 13.86 13.90 -1.49
CA LEU A 325 12.88 14.65 -0.73
C LEU A 325 11.50 14.47 -1.39
N ASP A 326 10.50 14.10 -0.60
CA ASP A 326 9.09 14.14 -1.00
C ASP A 326 8.29 14.92 0.04
N PHE A 327 7.79 16.07 -0.39
CA PHE A 327 6.89 16.91 0.37
C PHE A 327 5.47 16.73 -0.17
N ARG A 328 4.53 16.31 0.67
CA ARG A 328 3.10 16.18 0.33
C ARG A 328 2.28 17.00 1.33
N HIS A 329 1.39 17.85 0.82
CA HIS A 329 0.51 18.66 1.63
C HIS A 329 -0.83 18.84 0.93
N ALA A 330 -1.91 18.74 1.68
CA ALA A 330 -3.26 18.99 1.20
C ALA A 330 -4.06 19.70 2.26
N GLY A 331 -4.93 20.61 1.84
CA GLY A 331 -5.81 21.32 2.75
C GLY A 331 -6.95 22.00 2.02
N ARG A 332 -7.66 22.85 2.75
CA ARG A 332 -8.76 23.66 2.21
C ARG A 332 -8.66 25.09 2.72
N PHE A 333 -8.87 26.05 1.82
CA PHE A 333 -9.03 27.45 2.21
C PHE A 333 -10.42 27.71 2.80
N ASP A 334 -11.45 27.07 2.22
CA ASP A 334 -12.85 27.11 2.68
C ASP A 334 -13.60 25.84 2.25
N GLU A 335 -14.94 25.80 2.37
CA GLU A 335 -15.77 24.65 2.01
C GLU A 335 -15.83 24.34 0.50
N ARG A 336 -15.38 25.26 -0.35
CA ARG A 336 -15.46 25.17 -1.82
C ARG A 336 -14.09 25.15 -2.49
N THR A 337 -13.02 25.42 -1.75
CA THR A 337 -11.67 25.64 -2.30
C THR A 337 -10.65 24.75 -1.62
N ASP A 338 -10.30 23.65 -2.29
CA ASP A 338 -9.28 22.70 -1.85
C ASP A 338 -7.94 23.03 -2.52
N TYR A 339 -6.82 22.72 -1.86
CA TYR A 339 -5.49 22.89 -2.44
C TYR A 339 -4.59 21.69 -2.14
N ARG A 340 -3.68 21.40 -3.07
CA ARG A 340 -2.71 20.31 -2.98
C ARG A 340 -1.33 20.81 -3.41
N LEU A 341 -0.32 20.54 -2.60
CA LEU A 341 1.07 20.83 -2.87
C LEU A 341 1.86 19.51 -2.79
N ARG A 342 2.68 19.25 -3.81
CA ARG A 342 3.64 18.16 -3.84
C ARG A 342 4.96 18.67 -4.38
N TYR A 343 6.07 18.28 -3.75
CA TYR A 343 7.40 18.56 -4.27
C TYR A 343 8.28 17.36 -4.02
N GLY A 344 8.46 16.57 -5.08
CA GLY A 344 9.40 15.47 -5.12
C GLY A 344 10.68 15.85 -5.86
N ALA A 345 11.82 15.45 -5.31
CA ALA A 345 13.12 15.52 -5.97
C ALA A 345 14.06 14.41 -5.47
N ALA A 346 14.91 13.90 -6.36
CA ALA A 346 16.03 13.01 -6.04
C ALA A 346 17.33 13.58 -6.61
N SER A 347 18.48 13.16 -6.08
CA SER A 347 19.81 13.55 -6.55
C SER A 347 20.12 13.07 -7.96
N ASP A 348 19.62 11.90 -8.33
CA ASP A 348 19.92 11.15 -9.54
C ASP A 348 18.74 10.22 -9.89
N GLY A 349 18.74 9.65 -11.10
CA GLY A 349 17.68 8.76 -11.58
C GLY A 349 17.67 7.41 -10.84
N ALA A 350 18.83 6.77 -10.75
CA ALA A 350 19.03 5.44 -10.14
C ALA A 350 18.81 5.37 -8.61
N TYR A 351 18.36 6.44 -7.96
CA TYR A 351 18.26 6.51 -6.50
C TYR A 351 17.32 5.44 -5.94
N PHE A 352 16.15 5.25 -6.55
CA PHE A 352 15.12 4.36 -6.01
C PHE A 352 15.36 2.89 -6.37
N ASP A 353 16.06 2.61 -7.45
CA ASP A 353 16.49 1.24 -7.80
C ASP A 353 17.50 0.74 -6.76
N ASP A 354 18.45 1.62 -6.41
CA ASP A 354 19.52 1.31 -5.47
C ASP A 354 19.07 1.24 -4.00
N PHE A 355 18.19 2.16 -3.59
CA PHE A 355 17.81 2.29 -2.17
C PHE A 355 16.36 1.94 -1.88
N GLY A 356 15.44 2.14 -2.81
CA GLY A 356 14.00 2.17 -2.55
C GLY A 356 13.58 3.27 -1.57
N ARG A 357 12.26 3.42 -1.36
CA ARG A 357 11.73 4.24 -0.24
C ARG A 357 11.75 3.46 1.07
N ASP A 358 11.33 2.22 0.96
CA ASP A 358 11.44 1.20 1.98
C ASP A 358 11.78 -0.14 1.31
N PHE A 359 11.70 -1.23 2.06
CA PHE A 359 12.02 -2.56 1.55
C PHE A 359 10.96 -3.12 0.57
N ALA A 360 9.78 -2.52 0.48
CA ALA A 360 8.65 -2.99 -0.32
C ALA A 360 8.35 -2.11 -1.54
N GLU A 361 8.84 -0.87 -1.58
CA GLU A 361 8.64 0.10 -2.66
C GLU A 361 9.98 0.44 -3.35
N GLN A 362 10.26 -0.24 -4.47
CA GLN A 362 11.43 -0.01 -5.36
C GLN A 362 11.05 0.66 -6.69
N ASP A 363 9.83 0.44 -7.19
CA ASP A 363 9.39 0.88 -8.52
C ASP A 363 8.97 2.38 -8.59
N THR A 364 9.83 3.31 -8.17
CA THR A 364 9.56 4.75 -8.32
C THR A 364 10.24 5.27 -9.59
N ASP A 365 9.46 5.40 -10.66
CA ASP A 365 9.85 5.89 -12.00
C ASP A 365 9.88 7.43 -12.12
N HIS A 366 9.15 8.15 -11.25
CA HIS A 366 9.16 9.61 -11.26
C HIS A 366 8.84 10.26 -9.90
N MET A 367 9.34 11.48 -9.72
CA MET A 367 9.03 12.36 -8.59
C MET A 367 8.12 13.52 -9.03
N SER A 368 6.89 13.55 -8.51
CA SER A 368 5.92 14.57 -8.91
C SER A 368 6.17 15.94 -8.25
N ARG A 369 5.96 17.00 -9.01
CA ARG A 369 5.99 18.40 -8.58
C ARG A 369 4.63 19.03 -8.92
N LEU A 370 3.88 19.45 -7.91
CA LEU A 370 2.51 19.93 -8.08
C LEU A 370 2.19 21.08 -7.12
N ALA A 371 1.61 22.15 -7.63
CA ALA A 371 0.84 23.09 -6.85
C ALA A 371 -0.52 23.25 -7.50
N GLN A 372 -1.60 22.87 -6.81
CA GLN A 372 -2.95 22.80 -7.34
C GLN A 372 -3.94 23.49 -6.41
N LEU A 373 -4.86 24.24 -7.02
CA LEU A 373 -6.01 24.87 -6.38
C LEU A 373 -7.26 24.45 -7.15
N ASP A 374 -8.24 23.87 -6.45
CA ASP A 374 -9.51 23.43 -7.01
C ASP A 374 -10.65 24.21 -6.36
N TYR A 375 -11.40 24.97 -7.15
CA TYR A 375 -12.60 25.67 -6.72
C TYR A 375 -13.85 24.99 -7.29
N ARG A 376 -14.79 24.63 -6.40
CA ARG A 376 -16.08 24.03 -6.73
C ARG A 376 -17.21 24.98 -6.39
N GLY A 377 -17.68 25.72 -7.38
CA GLY A 377 -18.89 26.52 -7.32
C GLY A 377 -20.16 25.72 -7.64
N ASP A 378 -21.30 26.41 -7.68
CA ASP A 378 -22.59 25.79 -8.01
C ASP A 378 -22.75 25.48 -9.51
N VAL A 379 -21.93 26.13 -10.35
CA VAL A 379 -21.94 25.99 -11.82
C VAL A 379 -20.51 25.81 -12.33
N TRP A 380 -19.61 26.71 -11.91
CA TRP A 380 -18.22 26.71 -12.34
C TRP A 380 -17.38 25.79 -11.47
N GLN A 381 -16.56 24.97 -12.14
CA GLN A 381 -15.43 24.27 -11.56
C GLN A 381 -14.18 24.90 -12.17
N LEU A 382 -13.32 25.46 -11.32
CA LEU A 382 -12.10 26.13 -11.74
C LEU A 382 -10.91 25.41 -11.12
N GLN A 383 -9.85 25.20 -11.90
CA GLN A 383 -8.61 24.63 -11.40
C GLN A 383 -7.44 25.48 -11.88
N ALA A 384 -6.53 25.79 -10.97
CA ALA A 384 -5.23 26.35 -11.29
C ALA A 384 -4.18 25.36 -10.83
N LYS A 385 -3.29 24.94 -11.73
CA LYS A 385 -2.21 24.00 -11.39
C LYS A 385 -0.87 24.45 -11.99
N ALA A 386 0.20 24.22 -11.26
CA ALA A 386 1.57 24.18 -11.74
C ALA A 386 2.05 22.75 -11.54
N GLN A 387 2.42 22.05 -12.61
CA GLN A 387 2.67 20.61 -12.58
C GLN A 387 3.94 20.27 -13.37
N GLY A 388 4.72 19.32 -12.87
CA GLY A 388 5.86 18.74 -13.58
C GLY A 388 6.34 17.48 -12.88
N TYR A 389 7.33 16.84 -13.49
CA TYR A 389 7.86 15.57 -13.05
C TYR A 389 9.38 15.58 -13.19
N GLN A 390 10.07 14.92 -12.27
CA GLN A 390 11.43 14.45 -12.49
C GLN A 390 11.32 12.96 -12.82
N LYS A 391 11.54 12.60 -14.09
CA LYS A 391 11.73 11.20 -14.52
C LYS A 391 13.01 10.68 -13.85
N LEU A 392 13.01 9.42 -13.41
CA LEU A 392 14.06 8.84 -12.59
C LEU A 392 14.86 7.79 -13.37
N ASP A 393 15.35 8.18 -14.54
CA ASP A 393 16.19 7.31 -15.37
C ASP A 393 17.64 7.77 -15.27
N ASP A 394 18.58 6.84 -15.39
CA ASP A 394 20.01 7.13 -15.38
C ASP A 394 20.81 6.29 -16.40
N PRO A 395 21.32 6.90 -17.49
CA PRO A 395 21.18 8.31 -17.86
C PRO A 395 19.81 8.62 -18.46
N LEU A 396 19.26 9.80 -18.14
CA LEU A 396 18.01 10.30 -18.71
C LEU A 396 18.21 10.85 -20.13
N ASP A 397 17.45 10.33 -21.10
CA ASP A 397 17.42 10.87 -22.46
C ASP A 397 16.75 12.27 -22.49
N GLN A 398 17.20 13.14 -23.39
CA GLN A 398 16.66 14.49 -23.57
C GLN A 398 15.23 14.48 -24.13
N ASP A 399 14.90 13.52 -25.00
CA ASP A 399 13.55 13.34 -25.57
C ASP A 399 12.53 12.93 -24.49
N ASP A 400 12.94 12.09 -23.56
CA ASP A 400 12.21 11.57 -22.40
C ASP A 400 11.88 12.61 -21.34
N LYS A 401 12.51 13.78 -21.39
CA LYS A 401 12.24 14.84 -20.42
C LYS A 401 10.77 15.29 -20.54
N PRO A 402 9.99 15.23 -19.45
CA PRO A 402 8.58 15.60 -19.52
C PRO A 402 8.39 17.13 -19.57
N PHE A 403 7.35 17.57 -20.28
CA PHE A 403 6.89 18.96 -20.21
C PHE A 403 6.32 19.32 -18.83
N TYR A 404 6.69 20.50 -18.36
CA TYR A 404 6.08 21.17 -17.22
C TYR A 404 4.90 22.03 -17.68
N ARG A 405 3.84 22.09 -16.88
CA ARG A 405 2.65 22.92 -17.09
C ARG A 405 2.66 24.09 -16.11
N LEU A 406 3.07 25.29 -16.53
CA LEU A 406 3.44 26.40 -15.65
C LEU A 406 2.89 27.77 -16.10
N PRO A 407 1.67 28.18 -15.72
CA PRO A 407 0.61 27.39 -15.10
C PRO A 407 -0.30 26.72 -16.15
N SER A 408 -1.19 25.85 -15.68
CA SER A 408 -2.40 25.38 -16.38
C SER A 408 -3.63 25.87 -15.63
N LEU A 409 -4.51 26.56 -16.32
CA LEU A 409 -5.76 27.11 -15.80
C LEU A 409 -6.92 26.48 -16.54
N ASP A 410 -7.78 25.78 -15.82
CA ASP A 410 -8.93 25.07 -16.34
C ASP A 410 -10.21 25.71 -15.81
N ALA A 411 -11.19 25.91 -16.70
CA ALA A 411 -12.51 26.40 -16.33
C ALA A 411 -13.58 25.57 -17.03
N GLN A 412 -14.45 24.96 -16.23
CA GLN A 412 -15.54 24.12 -16.69
C GLN A 412 -16.87 24.59 -16.12
N ALA A 413 -17.92 24.58 -16.94
CA ALA A 413 -19.28 24.85 -16.51
C ALA A 413 -20.28 24.06 -17.34
N SER A 414 -21.38 23.67 -16.70
CA SER A 414 -22.53 23.06 -17.38
C SER A 414 -23.82 23.75 -16.95
N TRP A 415 -24.71 23.95 -17.91
CA TRP A 415 -26.04 24.50 -17.71
C TRP A 415 -27.06 23.57 -18.33
N SER A 416 -28.06 23.15 -17.55
CA SER A 416 -29.21 22.42 -18.05
C SER A 416 -30.45 23.30 -18.05
N GLN A 417 -31.34 23.08 -19.01
CA GLN A 417 -32.61 23.78 -19.14
C GLN A 417 -33.77 22.80 -19.17
N ASP A 418 -34.95 23.29 -18.81
CA ASP A 418 -36.20 22.54 -18.98
C ASP A 418 -36.38 22.14 -20.44
N GLY A 419 -36.77 20.87 -20.68
CA GLY A 419 -36.93 20.32 -22.02
C GLY A 419 -35.69 19.64 -22.60
N GLY A 420 -34.62 19.47 -21.81
CA GLY A 420 -33.48 18.61 -22.14
C GLY A 420 -32.33 19.30 -22.85
N PHE A 421 -32.44 20.60 -23.15
CA PHE A 421 -31.34 21.36 -23.73
C PHE A 421 -30.27 21.64 -22.67
N TYR A 422 -29.00 21.51 -23.06
CA TYR A 422 -27.88 21.84 -22.18
C TYR A 422 -26.75 22.55 -22.95
N GLN A 423 -25.94 23.27 -22.19
CA GLN A 423 -24.73 23.94 -22.63
C GLN A 423 -23.58 23.50 -21.75
N GLU A 424 -22.43 23.28 -22.35
CA GLU A 424 -21.18 23.01 -21.65
C GLU A 424 -20.14 24.03 -22.11
N TRP A 425 -19.27 24.40 -21.19
CA TRP A 425 -18.09 25.19 -21.46
C TRP A 425 -16.89 24.49 -20.86
N SER A 426 -15.90 24.17 -21.68
CA SER A 426 -14.56 23.77 -21.26
C SER A 426 -13.57 24.77 -21.83
N SER A 427 -12.64 25.24 -21.01
CA SER A 427 -11.48 26.00 -21.49
C SER A 427 -10.25 25.69 -20.66
N ASN A 428 -9.11 25.62 -21.34
CA ASN A 428 -7.79 25.44 -20.72
C ASN A 428 -6.82 26.49 -21.26
N LEU A 429 -6.03 27.12 -20.39
CA LEU A 429 -4.88 27.94 -20.75
C LEU A 429 -3.67 27.36 -20.05
N THR A 430 -2.73 26.81 -20.81
CA THR A 430 -1.52 26.19 -20.26
C THR A 430 -0.28 26.74 -20.93
N TYR A 431 0.74 27.10 -20.15
CA TYR A 431 2.10 27.28 -20.65
C TYR A 431 2.88 26.00 -20.43
N PHE A 432 3.39 25.42 -21.52
CA PHE A 432 4.23 24.23 -21.52
C PHE A 432 5.70 24.64 -21.60
N TRP A 433 6.51 24.05 -20.74
CA TRP A 433 7.92 24.35 -20.65
C TRP A 433 8.73 23.06 -20.45
N ARG A 434 9.79 22.92 -21.21
CA ARG A 434 10.76 21.84 -21.12
C ARG A 434 12.15 22.40 -21.38
N ASP A 435 13.13 21.83 -20.69
CA ASP A 435 14.54 22.18 -20.81
C ASP A 435 15.31 20.97 -21.33
N VAL A 436 15.72 21.07 -22.60
CA VAL A 436 16.52 20.06 -23.29
C VAL A 436 17.84 20.69 -23.73
N ASP A 437 18.93 19.94 -23.61
CA ASP A 437 20.27 20.38 -24.03
C ASP A 437 20.55 19.83 -25.43
N THR A 438 20.36 20.68 -26.44
CA THR A 438 20.59 20.33 -27.86
C THR A 438 21.36 21.45 -28.56
N ASP A 439 21.96 21.14 -29.71
CA ASP A 439 22.45 22.18 -30.62
C ASP A 439 21.31 22.91 -31.36
N ASP A 440 21.68 23.89 -32.20
CA ASP A 440 20.77 24.73 -32.98
C ASP A 440 19.90 23.92 -33.96
N ASP A 441 20.31 22.70 -34.31
CA ASP A 441 19.58 21.79 -35.20
C ASP A 441 18.73 20.76 -34.38
N GLY A 442 18.72 20.86 -33.04
CA GLY A 442 17.98 19.96 -32.16
C GLY A 442 18.69 18.62 -31.88
N TRP A 443 19.96 18.47 -32.27
CA TRP A 443 20.72 17.24 -32.03
C TRP A 443 21.44 17.25 -30.70
N TYR A 444 21.60 16.06 -30.12
CA TYR A 444 22.35 15.81 -28.90
C TYR A 444 23.02 14.43 -28.95
N ASP A 445 24.06 14.24 -28.13
CA ASP A 445 24.73 12.96 -27.98
C ASP A 445 24.09 12.18 -26.82
N PHE A 446 23.73 10.92 -27.05
CA PHE A 446 23.20 10.02 -26.02
C PHE A 446 23.75 8.61 -26.23
N LYS A 447 24.35 8.04 -25.17
CA LYS A 447 25.04 6.74 -25.17
C LYS A 447 25.99 6.55 -26.38
N ASP A 448 25.62 5.69 -27.32
CA ASP A 448 26.43 5.30 -28.49
C ASP A 448 26.07 6.07 -29.77
N GLY A 449 25.16 7.04 -29.72
CA GLY A 449 24.58 7.68 -30.89
C GLY A 449 24.31 9.18 -30.74
N ARG A 450 24.03 9.81 -31.88
CA ARG A 450 23.51 11.17 -31.94
C ARG A 450 22.02 11.11 -32.25
N ARG A 451 21.20 11.68 -31.38
CA ARG A 451 19.73 11.73 -31.47
C ARG A 451 19.27 13.15 -31.77
N GLN A 452 18.04 13.32 -32.23
CA GLN A 452 17.45 14.63 -32.53
C GLN A 452 16.08 14.71 -31.90
N ILE A 453 15.80 15.79 -31.17
CA ILE A 453 14.45 16.04 -30.66
C ILE A 453 13.51 16.27 -31.84
N PRO A 454 12.41 15.51 -31.98
CA PRO A 454 11.43 15.73 -33.03
C PRO A 454 10.93 17.17 -33.02
N GLU A 455 10.79 17.82 -34.18
CA GLU A 455 10.34 19.22 -34.25
C GLU A 455 8.97 19.44 -33.58
N ARG A 456 8.14 18.40 -33.42
CA ARG A 456 6.82 18.46 -32.75
C ARG A 456 6.91 18.57 -31.25
N GLU A 457 8.02 18.13 -30.67
CA GLU A 457 8.27 18.20 -29.24
C GLU A 457 9.31 19.30 -28.92
N ALA A 458 9.83 20.01 -29.92
CA ALA A 458 10.90 20.98 -29.74
C ALA A 458 10.42 22.32 -29.15
N ALA A 459 9.14 22.68 -29.31
CA ALA A 459 8.62 23.97 -28.87
C ALA A 459 8.40 24.03 -27.35
N ASN A 460 8.60 25.21 -26.77
CA ASN A 460 7.91 25.64 -25.55
C ASN A 460 6.77 26.59 -25.93
N GLY A 461 5.78 26.82 -25.08
CA GLY A 461 4.77 27.81 -25.43
C GLY A 461 3.45 27.74 -24.69
N THR A 462 2.57 28.69 -25.02
CA THR A 462 1.22 28.78 -24.46
C THR A 462 0.20 28.15 -25.39
N ARG A 463 -0.68 27.30 -24.86
CA ARG A 463 -1.89 26.81 -25.53
C ARG A 463 -3.14 27.37 -24.88
N LEU A 464 -4.03 27.93 -25.69
CA LEU A 464 -5.42 28.22 -25.35
C LEU A 464 -6.34 27.20 -26.02
N ARG A 465 -7.11 26.46 -25.22
CA ARG A 465 -8.17 25.56 -25.67
C ARG A 465 -9.53 26.10 -25.25
N LEU A 466 -10.49 26.14 -26.16
CA LEU A 466 -11.89 26.51 -25.91
C LEU A 466 -12.82 25.47 -26.57
N ASP A 467 -13.63 24.80 -25.77
CA ASP A 467 -14.56 23.73 -26.20
C ASP A 467 -16.00 24.03 -25.72
N PRO A 468 -16.66 25.10 -26.20
CA PRO A 468 -18.09 25.26 -25.97
C PRO A 468 -18.88 24.16 -26.68
N ALA A 469 -19.84 23.57 -25.97
CA ALA A 469 -20.75 22.58 -26.54
C ALA A 469 -22.22 22.87 -26.21
N VAL A 470 -23.07 22.43 -27.13
CA VAL A 470 -24.53 22.45 -26.99
C VAL A 470 -25.08 21.08 -27.29
N GLY A 471 -26.03 20.65 -26.48
CA GLY A 471 -26.69 19.36 -26.68
C GLY A 471 -28.16 19.41 -26.31
N TRP A 472 -28.88 18.39 -26.77
CA TRP A 472 -30.26 18.17 -26.39
C TRP A 472 -30.45 16.71 -26.04
N ARG A 473 -30.81 16.44 -24.79
CA ARG A 473 -31.03 15.08 -24.29
C ARG A 473 -32.52 14.81 -24.11
N PHE A 474 -33.04 13.92 -24.93
CA PHE A 474 -34.31 13.25 -24.69
C PHE A 474 -34.04 12.02 -23.84
N ASP A 475 -34.58 11.98 -22.63
CA ASP A 475 -34.36 10.87 -21.69
C ASP A 475 -35.72 10.34 -21.19
N GLN A 476 -35.95 9.04 -21.32
CA GLN A 476 -37.13 8.32 -20.88
C GLN A 476 -36.72 6.98 -20.27
N SER A 477 -37.60 6.37 -19.47
CA SER A 477 -37.31 5.08 -18.83
C SER A 477 -37.00 3.92 -19.79
N TRP A 478 -37.34 4.06 -21.08
CA TRP A 478 -37.18 3.03 -22.11
C TRP A 478 -36.10 3.36 -23.14
N GLY A 479 -35.46 4.53 -23.06
CA GLY A 479 -34.44 4.94 -24.02
C GLY A 479 -34.13 6.43 -24.01
N TYR A 480 -33.10 6.78 -24.76
CA TYR A 480 -32.58 8.13 -24.86
C TYR A 480 -32.09 8.47 -26.27
N LEU A 481 -32.04 9.77 -26.57
CA LEU A 481 -31.44 10.34 -27.78
C LEU A 481 -30.74 11.65 -27.43
N GLU A 482 -29.50 11.80 -27.86
CA GLU A 482 -28.62 12.91 -27.50
C GLU A 482 -27.76 13.36 -28.69
N PRO A 483 -28.27 14.27 -29.54
CA PRO A 483 -27.44 15.08 -30.41
C PRO A 483 -26.61 16.10 -29.61
N ARG A 484 -25.32 16.19 -29.91
CA ARG A 484 -24.37 17.13 -29.32
C ARG A 484 -23.46 17.72 -30.41
N VAL A 485 -23.19 19.02 -30.30
CA VAL A 485 -22.23 19.74 -31.13
C VAL A 485 -21.29 20.51 -30.22
N GLU A 486 -20.00 20.26 -30.37
CA GLU A 486 -18.91 20.97 -29.72
C GLU A 486 -18.10 21.72 -30.78
N LEU A 487 -17.65 22.93 -30.45
CA LEU A 487 -16.74 23.69 -31.29
C LEU A 487 -15.39 23.74 -30.62
N ALA A 488 -14.45 22.98 -31.15
CA ALA A 488 -13.20 22.72 -30.47
C ALA A 488 -12.10 23.61 -31.08
N HIS A 489 -11.68 24.62 -30.33
CA HIS A 489 -10.75 25.68 -30.76
C HIS A 489 -9.43 25.58 -30.01
N ARG A 490 -8.32 25.64 -30.74
CA ARG A 490 -6.96 25.63 -30.20
C ARG A 490 -6.18 26.78 -30.81
N SER A 491 -5.39 27.46 -30.00
CA SER A 491 -4.50 28.53 -30.43
C SER A 491 -3.21 28.45 -29.62
N TYR A 492 -2.09 28.63 -30.31
CA TYR A 492 -0.77 28.54 -29.70
C TYR A 492 0.03 29.84 -29.85
N ASP A 493 0.99 30.00 -28.96
CA ASP A 493 2.08 30.96 -29.01
C ASP A 493 3.35 30.22 -28.59
N LEU A 494 4.15 29.82 -29.57
CA LEU A 494 5.26 28.87 -29.47
C LEU A 494 6.61 29.58 -29.56
N ASP A 495 7.60 28.95 -28.94
CA ASP A 495 8.99 29.38 -28.92
C ASP A 495 9.88 28.14 -29.14
N TYR A 496 10.57 28.12 -30.28
CA TYR A 496 11.53 27.07 -30.65
C TYR A 496 12.98 27.43 -30.23
N ASP A 497 13.15 28.46 -29.39
CA ASP A 497 14.42 29.02 -28.94
C ASP A 497 15.33 29.39 -30.14
N ASN A 498 16.50 28.75 -30.28
CA ASN A 498 17.43 29.05 -31.36
C ASN A 498 17.31 28.08 -32.56
N ARG A 499 16.31 27.20 -32.56
CA ARG A 499 16.16 26.18 -33.60
C ARG A 499 15.69 26.77 -34.93
N GLU A 500 16.32 26.33 -36.01
CA GLU A 500 15.86 26.64 -37.37
C GLU A 500 14.74 25.66 -37.78
N THR A 501 13.47 26.10 -37.74
CA THR A 501 12.31 25.32 -38.23
C THR A 501 11.43 26.16 -39.15
N ASP A 502 10.74 25.49 -40.08
CA ASP A 502 9.74 26.08 -40.98
C ASP A 502 8.33 26.12 -40.34
N ARG A 503 8.14 25.54 -39.15
CA ARG A 503 6.85 25.51 -38.44
C ARG A 503 6.46 26.88 -37.91
N GLY A 504 5.15 27.15 -37.91
CA GLY A 504 4.61 28.43 -37.44
C GLY A 504 4.62 28.57 -35.91
N ASP A 505 4.93 29.76 -35.40
CA ASP A 505 4.91 30.04 -33.96
C ASP A 505 3.49 30.24 -33.38
N THR A 506 2.49 30.49 -34.23
CA THR A 506 1.12 30.84 -33.79
C THR A 506 0.02 30.06 -34.50
N PRO A 507 0.10 28.71 -34.56
CA PRO A 507 -0.92 27.90 -35.21
C PRO A 507 -2.25 28.00 -34.45
N SER A 508 -3.35 27.91 -35.19
CA SER A 508 -4.69 27.90 -34.62
C SER A 508 -5.66 27.08 -35.45
N LEU A 509 -6.59 26.41 -34.78
CA LEU A 509 -7.54 25.48 -35.38
C LEU A 509 -8.92 25.66 -34.75
N THR A 510 -9.97 25.51 -35.55
CA THR A 510 -11.35 25.47 -35.06
C THR A 510 -12.12 24.38 -35.79
N VAL A 511 -12.45 23.30 -35.09
CA VAL A 511 -13.08 22.11 -35.68
C VAL A 511 -14.42 21.84 -34.99
N PRO A 512 -15.51 21.61 -35.72
CA PRO A 512 -16.75 21.12 -35.14
C PRO A 512 -16.62 19.63 -34.82
N VAL A 513 -16.89 19.25 -33.57
CA VAL A 513 -17.01 17.86 -33.12
C VAL A 513 -18.49 17.57 -32.91
N THR A 514 -19.05 16.69 -33.73
CA THR A 514 -20.49 16.40 -33.69
C THR A 514 -20.75 14.94 -33.35
N SER A 515 -21.76 14.69 -32.52
CA SER A 515 -22.18 13.33 -32.20
C SER A 515 -23.69 13.22 -32.00
N VAL A 516 -24.21 12.03 -32.27
CA VAL A 516 -25.59 11.64 -31.95
C VAL A 516 -25.53 10.29 -31.27
N ASP A 517 -25.83 10.26 -29.97
CA ASP A 517 -25.91 9.03 -29.19
C ASP A 517 -27.36 8.65 -28.93
N GLY A 518 -27.70 7.37 -29.03
CA GLY A 518 -29.05 6.91 -28.80
C GLY A 518 -29.08 5.48 -28.32
N GLY A 519 -29.97 5.19 -27.38
CA GLY A 519 -30.11 3.86 -26.79
C GLY A 519 -31.53 3.53 -26.42
N LEU A 520 -31.84 2.24 -26.34
CA LEU A 520 -33.10 1.73 -25.80
C LEU A 520 -32.80 0.84 -24.60
N VAL A 521 -33.78 0.68 -23.71
CA VAL A 521 -33.71 -0.24 -22.57
C VAL A 521 -34.94 -1.11 -22.60
N PHE A 522 -34.75 -2.40 -22.83
CA PHE A 522 -35.80 -3.41 -22.71
C PHE A 522 -35.58 -4.21 -21.43
N GLU A 523 -36.62 -4.36 -20.62
CA GLU A 523 -36.56 -5.14 -19.39
C GLU A 523 -37.46 -6.37 -19.50
N ARG A 524 -37.03 -7.47 -18.88
CA ARG A 524 -37.89 -8.62 -18.60
C ARG A 524 -37.54 -9.25 -17.27
N ASP A 525 -38.56 -9.74 -16.58
CA ASP A 525 -38.38 -10.57 -15.40
C ASP A 525 -37.98 -11.99 -15.83
N LEU A 526 -37.03 -12.59 -15.12
CA LEU A 526 -36.45 -13.90 -15.40
C LEU A 526 -36.24 -14.66 -14.08
N SER A 527 -36.92 -15.78 -13.91
CA SER A 527 -36.61 -16.72 -12.84
C SER A 527 -35.64 -17.80 -13.36
N LEU A 528 -34.43 -17.84 -12.81
CA LEU A 528 -33.37 -18.77 -13.20
C LEU A 528 -32.72 -19.38 -11.96
N GLY A 529 -32.53 -20.70 -11.93
CA GLY A 529 -31.80 -21.35 -10.82
C GLY A 529 -32.42 -21.19 -9.43
N GLY A 530 -33.70 -20.79 -9.32
CA GLY A 530 -34.39 -20.55 -8.05
C GLY A 530 -34.26 -19.12 -7.51
N GLY A 531 -33.56 -18.22 -8.23
CA GLY A 531 -33.56 -16.78 -7.97
C GLY A 531 -34.39 -16.02 -9.01
N ASP A 532 -34.86 -14.84 -8.62
CA ASP A 532 -35.55 -13.89 -9.49
C ASP A 532 -34.59 -12.77 -9.91
N TYR A 533 -34.58 -12.48 -11.21
CA TYR A 533 -33.68 -11.54 -11.83
C TYR A 533 -34.42 -10.64 -12.80
N ARG A 534 -33.94 -9.41 -12.93
CA ARG A 534 -34.27 -8.51 -14.03
C ARG A 534 -33.19 -8.58 -15.08
N GLN A 535 -33.56 -9.02 -16.28
CA GLN A 535 -32.69 -8.92 -17.43
C GLN A 535 -32.98 -7.66 -18.22
N THR A 536 -31.94 -6.88 -18.51
CA THR A 536 -32.00 -5.76 -19.46
C THR A 536 -31.39 -6.16 -20.81
N LEU A 537 -31.89 -5.55 -21.89
CA LEU A 537 -31.26 -5.57 -23.21
C LEU A 537 -31.21 -4.12 -23.70
N GLU A 538 -29.98 -3.64 -23.91
CA GLU A 538 -29.64 -2.23 -24.09
C GLU A 538 -28.91 -2.04 -25.43
N PRO A 539 -29.63 -1.98 -26.56
CA PRO A 539 -29.01 -1.61 -27.83
C PRO A 539 -28.67 -0.11 -27.85
N ARG A 540 -27.49 0.22 -28.38
CA ARG A 540 -26.97 1.58 -28.48
C ARG A 540 -26.39 1.84 -29.86
N LEU A 541 -26.62 3.05 -30.38
CA LEU A 541 -26.05 3.58 -31.61
C LEU A 541 -25.37 4.92 -31.30
N ASN A 542 -24.18 5.13 -31.85
CA ASN A 542 -23.46 6.39 -31.73
C ASN A 542 -22.91 6.77 -33.11
N TYR A 543 -23.33 7.92 -33.64
CA TYR A 543 -22.71 8.52 -34.82
C TYR A 543 -21.80 9.67 -34.38
N ALA A 544 -20.58 9.72 -34.89
CA ALA A 544 -19.63 10.80 -34.64
C ALA A 544 -19.03 11.30 -35.95
N TYR A 545 -18.96 12.62 -36.11
CA TYR A 545 -18.35 13.28 -37.26
C TYR A 545 -17.45 14.44 -36.81
N VAL A 546 -16.20 14.38 -37.25
CA VAL A 546 -15.12 15.36 -37.06
C VAL A 546 -14.36 15.45 -38.40
N PRO A 547 -14.33 16.61 -39.07
CA PRO A 547 -13.60 16.76 -40.33
C PRO A 547 -12.08 16.76 -40.09
N ALA A 548 -11.33 16.26 -41.07
CA ALA A 548 -9.88 16.38 -41.11
C ALA A 548 -9.49 17.84 -41.44
N GLU A 549 -8.58 18.39 -40.64
CA GLU A 549 -8.02 19.73 -40.80
C GLU A 549 -6.54 19.67 -40.45
N ASP A 550 -5.74 20.48 -41.14
CA ASP A 550 -4.28 20.49 -41.04
C ASP A 550 -3.79 20.92 -39.65
N GLN A 551 -3.02 20.03 -39.04
CA GLN A 551 -2.42 20.16 -37.71
C GLN A 551 -0.90 19.96 -37.75
N THR A 552 -0.28 19.98 -38.93
CA THR A 552 1.15 19.72 -39.13
C THR A 552 2.05 20.75 -38.42
N ASP A 553 1.56 21.95 -38.10
CA ASP A 553 2.31 22.96 -37.34
C ASP A 553 2.11 22.85 -35.81
N PHE A 554 1.31 21.89 -35.32
CA PHE A 554 0.96 21.80 -33.91
C PHE A 554 2.05 21.02 -33.14
N PRO A 555 2.39 21.44 -31.91
CA PRO A 555 3.34 20.71 -31.06
C PRO A 555 2.66 19.53 -30.36
N ASP A 556 3.45 18.65 -29.76
CA ASP A 556 3.01 17.56 -28.88
C ASP A 556 3.45 17.83 -27.45
N PHE A 557 2.48 18.20 -26.60
CA PHE A 557 2.73 18.56 -25.21
C PHE A 557 2.12 17.58 -24.21
N ASP A 558 0.84 17.26 -24.38
CA ASP A 558 0.10 16.38 -23.46
C ASP A 558 -0.85 15.41 -24.16
N THR A 559 -0.55 15.10 -25.43
CA THR A 559 -1.40 14.35 -26.36
C THR A 559 -0.76 13.03 -26.72
N GLY A 560 -1.57 11.98 -26.81
CA GLY A 560 -1.19 10.67 -27.37
C GLY A 560 -2.43 9.96 -27.90
N GLU A 561 -2.30 9.11 -28.91
CA GLU A 561 -3.43 8.38 -29.50
C GLU A 561 -3.95 7.31 -28.54
N ARG A 562 -5.27 7.14 -28.46
CA ARG A 562 -5.88 6.15 -27.57
C ARG A 562 -6.13 4.84 -28.29
N ASN A 563 -5.66 3.74 -27.70
CA ASN A 563 -5.98 2.39 -28.16
C ASN A 563 -7.49 2.16 -28.31
N PHE A 564 -7.85 1.44 -29.37
CA PHE A 564 -9.24 1.09 -29.60
C PHE A 564 -9.79 0.23 -28.46
N SER A 565 -10.97 0.57 -27.95
CA SER A 565 -11.60 -0.10 -26.81
C SER A 565 -13.12 0.00 -26.85
N TRP A 566 -13.80 -0.70 -25.93
CA TRP A 566 -15.25 -0.55 -25.75
C TRP A 566 -15.66 0.91 -25.54
N ASN A 567 -14.87 1.71 -24.82
CA ASN A 567 -15.19 3.11 -24.56
C ASN A 567 -15.01 3.97 -25.82
N GLN A 568 -14.04 3.64 -26.67
CA GLN A 568 -13.81 4.34 -27.93
C GLN A 568 -15.00 4.21 -28.89
N LEU A 569 -15.78 3.12 -28.84
CA LEU A 569 -17.03 3.00 -29.61
C LEU A 569 -18.02 4.14 -29.33
N TRP A 570 -17.95 4.77 -28.17
CA TRP A 570 -18.95 5.75 -27.73
C TRP A 570 -18.40 7.17 -27.62
N SER A 571 -17.13 7.37 -27.97
CA SER A 571 -16.41 8.65 -27.89
C SER A 571 -16.13 9.19 -29.30
N PRO A 572 -16.29 10.50 -29.56
CA PRO A 572 -15.76 11.13 -30.75
C PRO A 572 -14.24 11.36 -30.68
N ASP A 573 -13.66 11.35 -29.47
CA ASP A 573 -12.25 11.72 -29.24
C ASP A 573 -11.31 10.51 -29.35
N ARG A 574 -10.41 10.56 -30.34
CA ARG A 574 -9.35 9.56 -30.57
C ARG A 574 -8.09 9.79 -29.75
N PHE A 575 -7.82 11.03 -29.36
CA PHE A 575 -6.60 11.42 -28.66
C PHE A 575 -6.85 11.72 -27.17
N SER A 576 -5.80 11.59 -26.36
CA SER A 576 -5.71 12.21 -25.05
C SER A 576 -5.25 13.67 -25.16
N GLY A 577 -5.16 14.41 -24.04
CA GLY A 577 -4.62 15.77 -24.08
C GLY A 577 -5.52 16.81 -24.76
N GLY A 578 -4.92 17.59 -25.65
CA GLY A 578 -5.61 18.67 -26.35
C GLY A 578 -4.88 19.24 -27.58
N ASP A 579 -3.78 18.64 -28.02
CA ASP A 579 -3.00 19.12 -29.17
C ASP A 579 -3.51 18.59 -30.50
N ARG A 580 -3.96 17.33 -30.54
CA ARG A 580 -4.54 16.71 -31.73
C ARG A 580 -6.05 16.55 -31.64
N VAL A 581 -6.70 16.75 -32.77
CA VAL A 581 -8.15 16.62 -32.98
C VAL A 581 -8.34 15.61 -34.10
N GLY A 582 -8.55 14.36 -33.70
CA GLY A 582 -8.64 13.26 -34.65
C GLY A 582 -9.87 13.36 -35.54
N ASP A 583 -9.65 13.29 -36.85
CA ASP A 583 -10.71 13.13 -37.83
C ASP A 583 -11.44 11.80 -37.61
N LEU A 584 -12.76 11.85 -37.79
CA LEU A 584 -13.62 10.71 -37.51
C LEU A 584 -14.93 10.84 -38.25
N ASN A 585 -15.29 9.83 -39.03
CA ASN A 585 -16.64 9.69 -39.57
C ASN A 585 -17.12 8.25 -39.32
N ARG A 586 -17.84 8.05 -38.21
CA ARG A 586 -18.05 6.71 -37.64
C ARG A 586 -19.49 6.51 -37.18
N LEU A 587 -20.03 5.33 -37.48
CA LEU A 587 -21.23 4.80 -36.84
C LEU A 587 -20.87 3.58 -35.99
N SER A 588 -20.96 3.73 -34.68
CA SER A 588 -20.86 2.64 -33.72
C SER A 588 -22.24 2.08 -33.39
N TYR A 589 -22.27 0.77 -33.20
CA TYR A 589 -23.47 0.04 -32.81
C TYR A 589 -23.09 -1.09 -31.87
N GLY A 590 -23.95 -1.34 -30.89
CA GLY A 590 -23.73 -2.40 -29.94
C GLY A 590 -24.98 -2.73 -29.14
N VAL A 591 -24.87 -3.81 -28.39
CA VAL A 591 -25.91 -4.26 -27.48
C VAL A 591 -25.26 -4.76 -26.21
N GLU A 592 -25.79 -4.33 -25.07
CA GLU A 592 -25.43 -4.87 -23.77
C GLU A 592 -26.64 -5.58 -23.16
N SER A 593 -26.44 -6.74 -22.54
CA SER A 593 -27.46 -7.39 -21.73
C SER A 593 -26.94 -7.57 -20.32
N ARG A 594 -27.72 -7.09 -19.35
CA ARG A 594 -27.38 -7.22 -17.92
C ARG A 594 -28.38 -8.11 -17.22
N LEU A 595 -27.91 -8.84 -16.21
CA LEU A 595 -28.74 -9.62 -15.30
C LEU A 595 -28.55 -9.07 -13.89
N LEU A 596 -29.61 -8.47 -13.38
CA LEU A 596 -29.67 -7.83 -12.07
C LEU A 596 -30.48 -8.72 -11.13
N GLU A 597 -29.97 -8.98 -9.93
CA GLU A 597 -30.70 -9.70 -8.89
C GLU A 597 -31.84 -8.84 -8.33
N ASP A 598 -33.07 -9.36 -8.32
CA ASP A 598 -34.25 -8.55 -7.98
C ASP A 598 -34.26 -8.07 -6.52
N GLU A 599 -33.74 -8.88 -5.59
CA GLU A 599 -33.74 -8.55 -4.16
C GLU A 599 -32.72 -7.47 -3.80
N SER A 600 -31.52 -7.53 -4.39
CA SER A 600 -30.38 -6.68 -4.01
C SER A 600 -30.08 -5.57 -5.02
N GLY A 601 -30.60 -5.65 -6.24
CA GLY A 601 -30.22 -4.81 -7.37
C GLY A 601 -28.80 -5.08 -7.90
N ARG A 602 -28.14 -6.13 -7.41
CA ARG A 602 -26.74 -6.42 -7.75
C ARG A 602 -26.65 -7.00 -9.16
N GLU A 603 -25.79 -6.41 -9.98
CA GLU A 603 -25.42 -6.98 -11.28
C GLU A 603 -24.64 -8.29 -11.07
N ARG A 604 -25.21 -9.39 -11.58
CA ARG A 604 -24.59 -10.72 -11.62
C ARG A 604 -23.89 -10.97 -12.94
N LEU A 605 -24.41 -10.44 -14.04
CA LEU A 605 -23.85 -10.63 -15.39
C LEU A 605 -24.04 -9.36 -16.21
N SER A 606 -23.03 -8.96 -16.98
CA SER A 606 -23.10 -8.00 -18.07
C SER A 606 -22.38 -8.62 -19.27
N LEU A 607 -23.05 -8.68 -20.42
CA LEU A 607 -22.49 -9.13 -21.69
C LEU A 607 -22.73 -8.05 -22.75
N GLY A 608 -21.67 -7.44 -23.24
CA GLY A 608 -21.67 -6.43 -24.30
C GLY A 608 -21.05 -6.95 -25.59
N LEU A 609 -21.66 -6.62 -26.73
CA LEU A 609 -21.09 -6.80 -28.06
C LEU A 609 -21.23 -5.50 -28.83
N GLY A 610 -20.17 -5.04 -29.49
CA GLY A 610 -20.18 -3.77 -30.20
C GLY A 610 -19.12 -3.69 -31.29
N GLN A 611 -19.40 -2.91 -32.33
CA GLN A 611 -18.50 -2.66 -33.45
C GLN A 611 -18.77 -1.27 -34.00
N ALA A 612 -17.80 -0.71 -34.71
CA ALA A 612 -17.96 0.52 -35.47
C ALA A 612 -17.75 0.30 -36.96
N PHE A 613 -18.45 1.09 -37.75
CA PHE A 613 -18.26 1.26 -39.18
C PHE A 613 -17.69 2.66 -39.44
N TYR A 614 -16.61 2.74 -40.21
CA TYR A 614 -15.96 3.99 -40.61
C TYR A 614 -16.36 4.31 -42.05
N PHE A 615 -16.77 5.55 -42.28
CA PHE A 615 -17.16 6.03 -43.62
C PHE A 615 -15.99 6.64 -44.38
N GLU A 616 -14.94 7.05 -43.67
CA GLU A 616 -13.73 7.71 -44.17
C GLU A 616 -12.51 7.14 -43.41
N ASP A 617 -11.37 7.16 -44.07
CA ASP A 617 -10.08 6.85 -43.46
C ASP A 617 -9.71 7.93 -42.43
N ARG A 618 -8.84 7.55 -41.50
CA ARG A 618 -8.40 8.37 -40.37
C ARG A 618 -7.01 8.90 -40.67
N HIS A 619 -6.91 10.12 -41.15
CA HIS A 619 -5.65 10.72 -41.61
C HIS A 619 -4.90 11.44 -40.48
N ILE A 620 -5.63 12.05 -39.54
CA ILE A 620 -5.00 12.73 -38.41
C ILE A 620 -4.48 11.68 -37.43
N ASP A 621 -3.17 11.49 -37.44
CA ASP A 621 -2.34 10.79 -36.47
C ASP A 621 -1.53 11.81 -35.62
N MET A 622 -0.41 11.38 -35.05
CA MET A 622 0.48 12.28 -34.30
C MET A 622 1.21 13.30 -35.18
N ASP A 623 1.39 13.04 -36.48
CA ASP A 623 2.01 14.01 -37.40
C ASP A 623 1.02 15.10 -37.86
N GLY A 624 -0.30 14.81 -37.78
CA GLY A 624 -1.36 15.81 -37.92
C GLY A 624 -1.63 16.27 -39.35
N ASP A 625 -1.08 15.58 -40.35
CA ASP A 625 -1.26 15.90 -41.77
C ASP A 625 -2.53 15.20 -42.32
N PRO A 626 -3.53 15.95 -42.83
CA PRO A 626 -4.80 15.40 -43.30
C PRO A 626 -4.69 14.71 -44.67
N ASP A 627 -3.57 14.87 -45.38
CA ASP A 627 -3.33 14.32 -46.73
C ASP A 627 -2.40 13.10 -46.72
N THR A 628 -1.92 12.67 -45.54
CA THR A 628 -1.04 11.52 -45.39
C THR A 628 -1.70 10.39 -44.59
N LEU A 629 -1.14 9.19 -44.76
CA LEU A 629 -1.44 8.00 -44.00
C LEU A 629 -0.10 7.39 -43.59
N PRO A 630 -0.07 6.51 -42.57
CA PRO A 630 1.17 5.85 -42.14
C PRO A 630 1.94 5.25 -43.32
N ALA A 631 3.24 5.52 -43.39
CA ALA A 631 4.03 5.30 -44.61
C ALA A 631 4.17 3.81 -45.01
N ASP A 632 4.17 2.91 -44.03
CA ASP A 632 4.25 1.47 -44.27
C ASP A 632 2.85 0.86 -44.43
N GLU A 633 2.47 0.58 -45.69
CA GLU A 633 1.17 -0.01 -46.03
C GLU A 633 0.94 -1.41 -45.42
N ASP A 634 2.01 -2.12 -45.04
CA ASP A 634 1.93 -3.44 -44.41
C ASP A 634 1.80 -3.36 -42.87
N SER A 635 1.97 -2.18 -42.28
CA SER A 635 1.92 -1.95 -40.82
C SER A 635 0.52 -2.13 -40.21
N TYR A 636 0.48 -2.33 -38.90
CA TYR A 636 -0.78 -2.30 -38.15
C TYR A 636 -1.44 -0.92 -38.21
N ASP A 637 -0.66 0.16 -38.08
CA ASP A 637 -1.12 1.55 -38.04
C ASP A 637 -1.81 1.97 -39.34
N TYR A 638 -1.21 1.69 -40.49
CA TYR A 638 -1.82 1.97 -41.79
C TYR A 638 -3.19 1.29 -41.93
N TYR A 639 -3.28 0.02 -41.55
CA TYR A 639 -4.55 -0.69 -41.57
C TYR A 639 -5.54 -0.17 -40.53
N ALA A 640 -5.05 0.19 -39.34
CA ALA A 640 -5.88 0.78 -38.30
C ALA A 640 -6.52 2.08 -38.77
N ALA A 641 -5.80 2.87 -39.58
CA ALA A 641 -6.25 4.11 -40.20
C ALA A 641 -7.20 3.92 -41.40
N THR A 642 -7.05 2.84 -42.17
CA THR A 642 -7.78 2.62 -43.45
C THR A 642 -8.90 1.57 -43.39
N ARG A 643 -9.07 0.84 -42.28
CA ARG A 643 -10.14 -0.15 -42.14
C ARG A 643 -11.54 0.48 -42.15
N ASP A 644 -12.47 -0.11 -42.88
CA ASP A 644 -13.89 0.27 -42.92
C ASP A 644 -14.65 -0.11 -41.63
N ARG A 645 -14.08 -0.98 -40.79
CA ARG A 645 -14.72 -1.49 -39.58
C ARG A 645 -13.71 -1.63 -38.45
N SER A 646 -14.16 -1.34 -37.23
CA SER A 646 -13.37 -1.65 -36.05
C SER A 646 -13.39 -3.16 -35.77
N PRO A 647 -12.50 -3.65 -34.90
CA PRO A 647 -12.68 -4.96 -34.29
C PRO A 647 -14.05 -5.07 -33.62
N LEU A 648 -14.61 -6.27 -33.66
CA LEU A 648 -15.74 -6.66 -32.83
C LEU A 648 -15.26 -6.73 -31.38
N VAL A 649 -15.83 -5.90 -30.52
CA VAL A 649 -15.56 -5.89 -29.09
C VAL A 649 -16.61 -6.73 -28.38
N THR A 650 -16.18 -7.79 -27.71
CA THR A 650 -17.01 -8.56 -26.78
C THR A 650 -16.52 -8.30 -25.36
N ARG A 651 -17.42 -7.98 -24.44
CA ARG A 651 -17.12 -7.80 -23.01
C ARG A 651 -18.07 -8.61 -22.16
N LEU A 652 -17.53 -9.40 -21.24
CA LEU A 652 -18.28 -10.19 -20.28
C LEU A 652 -17.78 -9.86 -18.87
N ASN A 653 -18.69 -9.44 -17.99
CA ASN A 653 -18.47 -9.39 -16.56
C ASN A 653 -19.47 -10.34 -15.91
N TRP A 654 -18.99 -11.35 -15.19
CA TRP A 654 -19.87 -12.32 -14.56
C TRP A 654 -19.42 -12.62 -13.14
N ARG A 655 -20.29 -12.35 -12.18
CA ARG A 655 -20.21 -12.87 -10.81
C ARG A 655 -20.97 -14.19 -10.75
N LEU A 656 -20.25 -15.28 -10.94
CA LEU A 656 -20.81 -16.63 -10.96
C LEU A 656 -21.42 -17.00 -9.60
N SER A 657 -20.78 -16.56 -8.51
CA SER A 657 -21.27 -16.64 -7.13
C SER A 657 -20.82 -15.40 -6.35
N ASP A 658 -20.92 -15.43 -5.02
CA ASP A 658 -20.35 -14.37 -4.18
C ASP A 658 -18.81 -14.49 -4.05
N GLU A 659 -18.27 -15.67 -4.32
CA GLU A 659 -16.84 -15.99 -4.29
C GLU A 659 -16.19 -15.97 -5.67
N TRP A 660 -16.90 -16.36 -6.72
CA TRP A 660 -16.34 -16.46 -8.08
C TRP A 660 -16.79 -15.30 -8.96
N SER A 661 -15.81 -14.65 -9.60
CA SER A 661 -16.06 -13.67 -10.65
C SER A 661 -15.10 -13.83 -11.81
N THR A 662 -15.56 -13.55 -13.02
CA THR A 662 -14.73 -13.53 -14.21
C THR A 662 -14.99 -12.27 -15.02
N ARG A 663 -13.94 -11.75 -15.64
CA ARG A 663 -14.00 -10.71 -16.66
C ARG A 663 -13.36 -11.25 -17.93
N TRP A 664 -13.95 -10.95 -19.06
CA TRP A 664 -13.39 -11.30 -20.36
C TRP A 664 -13.64 -10.18 -21.34
N GLN A 665 -12.61 -9.81 -22.09
CA GLN A 665 -12.71 -8.87 -23.19
C GLN A 665 -11.99 -9.45 -24.40
N TRP A 666 -12.61 -9.31 -25.57
CA TRP A 666 -12.06 -9.82 -26.82
C TRP A 666 -12.33 -8.84 -27.95
N LEU A 667 -11.25 -8.38 -28.58
CA LEU A 667 -11.23 -7.53 -29.75
C LEU A 667 -10.81 -8.41 -30.93
N TYR A 668 -11.78 -8.73 -31.77
CA TYR A 668 -11.58 -9.59 -32.93
C TYR A 668 -11.81 -8.82 -34.22
N ASP A 669 -10.79 -8.76 -35.06
CA ASP A 669 -10.92 -8.23 -36.41
C ASP A 669 -11.51 -9.33 -37.32
N ASP A 670 -12.77 -9.13 -37.74
CA ASP A 670 -13.50 -10.06 -38.59
C ASP A 670 -13.03 -10.03 -40.06
N HIS A 671 -12.38 -8.96 -40.50
CA HIS A 671 -11.85 -8.81 -41.85
C HIS A 671 -10.53 -9.58 -42.03
N ARG A 672 -9.57 -9.37 -41.12
CA ARG A 672 -8.28 -10.10 -41.07
C ARG A 672 -8.41 -11.48 -40.45
N SER A 673 -9.55 -11.79 -39.81
CA SER A 673 -9.78 -13.02 -39.05
C SER A 673 -8.74 -13.23 -37.94
N ARG A 674 -8.37 -12.16 -37.24
CA ARG A 674 -7.30 -12.13 -36.22
C ARG A 674 -7.78 -11.49 -34.92
N THR A 675 -7.27 -11.98 -33.79
CA THR A 675 -7.45 -11.33 -32.50
C THR A 675 -6.43 -10.21 -32.35
N GLU A 676 -6.90 -8.98 -32.14
CA GLU A 676 -6.03 -7.84 -31.87
C GLU A 676 -5.72 -7.72 -30.38
N SER A 677 -6.71 -7.97 -29.53
CA SER A 677 -6.51 -8.04 -28.08
C SER A 677 -7.49 -9.01 -27.44
N ALA A 678 -7.05 -9.75 -26.43
CA ALA A 678 -7.91 -10.53 -25.55
C ALA A 678 -7.41 -10.44 -24.10
N SER A 679 -8.32 -10.29 -23.16
CA SER A 679 -8.02 -10.43 -21.73
C SER A 679 -9.05 -11.32 -21.06
N TRP A 680 -8.60 -12.17 -20.15
CA TRP A 680 -9.45 -13.02 -19.34
C TRP A 680 -8.93 -13.04 -17.91
N ASP A 681 -9.80 -12.73 -16.97
CA ASP A 681 -9.54 -12.81 -15.54
C ASP A 681 -10.57 -13.73 -14.90
N LEU A 682 -10.12 -14.67 -14.06
CA LEU A 682 -10.94 -15.47 -13.18
C LEU A 682 -10.43 -15.30 -11.75
N GLN A 683 -11.30 -14.80 -10.88
CA GLN A 683 -11.01 -14.59 -9.48
C GLN A 683 -11.95 -15.45 -8.61
N TYR A 684 -11.35 -16.16 -7.67
CA TYR A 684 -12.01 -16.79 -6.54
C TYR A 684 -11.59 -16.07 -5.26
N ARG A 685 -12.57 -15.65 -4.46
CA ARG A 685 -12.36 -15.06 -3.14
C ARG A 685 -13.36 -15.62 -2.15
N SER A 686 -12.88 -16.40 -1.20
CA SER A 686 -13.71 -16.93 -0.11
C SER A 686 -13.78 -16.00 1.10
N ASP A 687 -14.84 -16.11 1.89
CA ASP A 687 -14.97 -15.41 3.18
C ASP A 687 -13.88 -15.80 4.19
N ALA A 688 -13.37 -17.04 4.09
CA ALA A 688 -12.25 -17.51 4.90
C ALA A 688 -10.93 -16.78 4.58
N GLY A 689 -10.85 -16.10 3.43
CA GLY A 689 -9.67 -15.37 2.98
C GLY A 689 -8.77 -16.13 2.00
N HIS A 690 -9.23 -17.25 1.45
CA HIS A 690 -8.58 -17.86 0.28
C HIS A 690 -8.82 -17.02 -0.96
N VAL A 691 -7.79 -16.88 -1.77
CA VAL A 691 -7.79 -16.14 -3.04
C VAL A 691 -7.08 -16.98 -4.10
N LEU A 692 -7.66 -17.02 -5.30
CA LEU A 692 -7.00 -17.51 -6.51
C LEU A 692 -7.39 -16.58 -7.65
N ASN A 693 -6.40 -16.09 -8.38
CA ASN A 693 -6.56 -15.29 -9.58
C ASN A 693 -5.85 -16.01 -10.73
N LEU A 694 -6.53 -16.09 -11.86
CA LEU A 694 -5.99 -16.58 -13.12
C LEU A 694 -6.23 -15.49 -14.15
N GLY A 695 -5.16 -14.98 -14.75
CA GLY A 695 -5.15 -13.95 -15.77
C GLY A 695 -4.56 -14.49 -17.07
N TYR A 696 -5.08 -14.02 -18.19
CA TYR A 696 -4.51 -14.20 -19.52
C TYR A 696 -4.63 -12.89 -20.28
N ARG A 697 -3.55 -12.49 -20.95
CA ARG A 697 -3.51 -11.30 -21.80
C ARG A 697 -2.87 -11.65 -23.14
N TRP A 698 -3.53 -11.26 -24.21
CA TRP A 698 -3.02 -11.30 -25.58
C TRP A 698 -3.16 -9.91 -26.20
N GLN A 699 -2.11 -9.40 -26.84
CA GLN A 699 -2.14 -8.23 -27.70
C GLN A 699 -1.25 -8.46 -28.91
N ILE A 700 -1.74 -8.11 -30.10
CA ILE A 700 -0.92 -8.13 -31.30
C ILE A 700 0.10 -6.98 -31.25
N GLU A 701 1.28 -7.20 -31.84
CA GLU A 701 2.29 -6.15 -32.07
C GLU A 701 1.65 -4.91 -32.72
N GLY A 702 2.01 -3.71 -32.22
CA GLY A 702 1.46 -2.43 -32.67
C GLY A 702 0.04 -2.10 -32.19
N PHE A 703 -0.60 -2.96 -31.38
CA PHE A 703 -1.92 -2.63 -30.82
C PHE A 703 -1.89 -1.42 -29.89
N ASP A 704 -0.77 -1.22 -29.18
CA ASP A 704 -0.55 -0.04 -28.37
C ASP A 704 -0.04 1.11 -29.24
N VAL A 705 -0.91 2.06 -29.53
CA VAL A 705 -0.64 3.28 -30.28
C VAL A 705 -0.43 4.48 -29.36
N SER A 706 -0.49 4.27 -28.04
CA SER A 706 -0.41 5.37 -27.06
C SER A 706 1.01 5.79 -26.70
N GLU A 707 2.00 5.02 -27.12
CA GLU A 707 3.41 5.35 -27.01
C GLU A 707 3.85 5.96 -28.34
N ASP A 708 4.37 7.19 -28.29
CA ASP A 708 4.69 7.98 -29.47
C ASP A 708 6.06 7.62 -30.07
N ASP A 709 6.95 7.02 -29.26
CA ASP A 709 8.24 6.50 -29.72
C ASP A 709 8.09 5.03 -30.18
N ALA A 710 8.66 4.74 -31.35
CA ALA A 710 8.77 3.38 -31.85
C ALA A 710 9.76 2.54 -31.04
N GLU A 711 10.70 3.15 -30.31
CA GLU A 711 11.60 2.48 -29.36
C GLU A 711 10.85 2.00 -28.11
N ASP A 712 9.77 2.69 -27.74
CA ASP A 712 8.93 2.32 -26.59
C ASP A 712 7.87 1.26 -26.95
N ARG A 713 7.44 1.19 -28.20
CA ARG A 713 6.44 0.19 -28.59
C ARG A 713 7.03 -1.22 -28.60
N LEU A 714 6.31 -2.15 -27.95
CA LEU A 714 6.65 -3.58 -28.03
C LEU A 714 6.70 -4.06 -29.49
N GLY A 715 7.90 -4.42 -29.96
CA GLY A 715 8.16 -5.01 -31.27
C GLY A 715 7.79 -6.50 -31.42
N TYR A 716 6.87 -6.98 -30.58
CA TYR A 716 6.42 -8.38 -30.57
C TYR A 716 4.97 -8.49 -30.08
N ASN A 717 4.33 -9.63 -30.35
CA ASN A 717 2.99 -9.90 -29.80
C ASN A 717 3.09 -10.15 -28.30
N ARG A 718 2.26 -9.53 -27.47
CA ARG A 718 2.25 -9.82 -26.03
C ARG A 718 1.34 -11.01 -25.73
N GLU A 719 1.87 -12.09 -25.17
CA GLU A 719 1.09 -13.22 -24.66
C GLU A 719 1.51 -13.59 -23.25
N GLU A 720 0.66 -13.29 -22.27
CA GLU A 720 0.99 -13.45 -20.85
C GLU A 720 -0.04 -14.28 -20.09
N PHE A 721 0.45 -15.04 -19.12
CA PHE A 721 -0.34 -15.75 -18.13
C PHE A 721 0.01 -15.27 -16.73
N ASP A 722 -0.98 -14.91 -15.92
CA ASP A 722 -0.83 -14.57 -14.50
C ASP A 722 -1.55 -15.60 -13.65
N VAL A 723 -0.85 -16.18 -12.68
CA VAL A 723 -1.45 -17.00 -11.62
C VAL A 723 -1.01 -16.43 -10.29
N SER A 724 -1.96 -15.92 -9.50
CA SER A 724 -1.69 -15.48 -8.13
C SER A 724 -2.68 -16.07 -7.14
N GLY A 725 -2.28 -16.22 -5.89
CA GLY A 725 -3.18 -16.73 -4.88
C GLY A 725 -2.64 -16.72 -3.47
N ALA A 726 -3.57 -16.80 -2.54
CA ALA A 726 -3.28 -16.97 -1.12
C ALA A 726 -4.20 -18.05 -0.54
N LEU A 727 -3.63 -19.03 0.15
CA LEU A 727 -4.35 -20.18 0.69
C LEU A 727 -4.11 -20.32 2.18
N LYS A 728 -5.19 -20.24 2.97
CA LYS A 728 -5.15 -20.57 4.41
C LYS A 728 -5.26 -22.06 4.64
N ILE A 729 -4.14 -22.78 4.72
CA ILE A 729 -4.14 -24.25 4.90
C ILE A 729 -4.73 -24.63 6.26
N GLY A 730 -4.51 -23.80 7.28
CA GLY A 730 -5.11 -23.95 8.59
C GLY A 730 -4.92 -22.68 9.43
N PRO A 731 -5.25 -22.72 10.72
CA PRO A 731 -5.17 -21.53 11.58
C PRO A 731 -3.77 -20.95 11.71
N GLN A 732 -2.75 -21.79 11.51
CA GLN A 732 -1.35 -21.46 11.73
C GLN A 732 -0.53 -21.29 10.46
N PHE A 733 -1.07 -21.64 9.28
CA PHE A 733 -0.24 -21.73 8.08
C PHE A 733 -0.99 -21.25 6.85
N ASP A 734 -0.42 -20.23 6.21
CA ASP A 734 -0.91 -19.68 4.96
C ASP A 734 0.19 -19.74 3.89
N LEU A 735 -0.22 -20.00 2.65
CA LEU A 735 0.63 -19.91 1.48
C LEU A 735 0.25 -18.67 0.68
N ILE A 736 1.23 -18.02 0.07
CA ILE A 736 1.03 -16.97 -0.92
C ILE A 736 1.95 -17.24 -2.11
N GLY A 737 1.52 -16.91 -3.31
CA GLY A 737 2.37 -17.01 -4.49
C GLY A 737 1.81 -16.25 -5.69
N ARG A 738 2.71 -15.96 -6.61
CA ARG A 738 2.43 -15.37 -7.92
C ARG A 738 3.37 -15.96 -8.97
N TYR A 739 2.87 -16.11 -10.18
CA TYR A 739 3.64 -16.50 -11.33
C TYR A 739 3.11 -15.76 -12.56
N VAL A 740 3.94 -14.91 -13.14
CA VAL A 740 3.66 -14.20 -14.40
C VAL A 740 4.62 -14.71 -15.46
N TYR A 741 4.08 -15.22 -16.55
CA TYR A 741 4.84 -15.83 -17.64
C TYR A 741 4.51 -15.16 -18.97
N ASP A 742 5.54 -14.71 -19.65
CA ASP A 742 5.49 -14.22 -21.03
C ASP A 742 5.78 -15.39 -21.97
N ASN A 743 4.72 -15.85 -22.63
CA ASN A 743 4.73 -16.96 -23.56
C ASN A 743 5.31 -16.58 -24.93
N THR A 744 5.28 -15.31 -25.31
CA THR A 744 5.87 -14.89 -26.59
C THR A 744 7.38 -15.02 -26.55
N ASN A 745 7.99 -14.64 -25.42
CA ASN A 745 9.45 -14.61 -25.26
C ASN A 745 9.99 -15.74 -24.38
N ASP A 746 9.17 -16.75 -24.09
CA ASP A 746 9.53 -17.95 -23.33
C ASP A 746 10.17 -17.64 -21.95
N ARG A 747 9.70 -16.60 -21.25
CA ARG A 747 10.34 -16.09 -20.01
C ARG A 747 9.37 -15.85 -18.86
N SER A 748 9.88 -15.91 -17.62
CA SER A 748 9.09 -15.61 -16.41
C SER A 748 9.32 -14.15 -16.02
N LEU A 749 8.27 -13.34 -16.05
CA LEU A 749 8.33 -11.92 -15.67
C LEU A 749 8.39 -11.76 -14.14
N GLU A 750 7.63 -12.59 -13.41
CA GLU A 750 7.59 -12.56 -11.95
C GLU A 750 7.33 -13.95 -11.38
N GLN A 751 8.09 -14.33 -10.36
CA GLN A 751 7.93 -15.56 -9.61
C GLN A 751 7.98 -15.23 -8.12
N MET A 752 6.93 -15.62 -7.40
CA MET A 752 6.84 -15.40 -5.96
C MET A 752 6.29 -16.63 -5.26
N ALA A 753 6.95 -17.04 -4.17
CA ALA A 753 6.46 -18.08 -3.28
C ALA A 753 6.72 -17.68 -1.83
N GLY A 754 5.66 -17.66 -1.03
CA GLY A 754 5.71 -17.25 0.36
C GLY A 754 4.96 -18.18 1.30
N VAL A 755 5.46 -18.27 2.52
CA VAL A 755 4.85 -18.99 3.62
C VAL A 755 4.64 -18.05 4.80
N GLN A 756 3.49 -18.17 5.45
CA GLN A 756 3.17 -17.42 6.65
C GLN A 756 2.80 -18.39 7.76
N TRP A 757 3.48 -18.27 8.90
CA TRP A 757 3.24 -19.03 10.10
C TRP A 757 2.65 -18.12 11.17
N ASN A 758 1.48 -18.49 11.68
CA ASN A 758 0.75 -17.76 12.71
C ASN A 758 0.63 -18.63 13.97
N ASP A 759 1.34 -18.29 15.03
CA ASP A 759 1.29 -19.00 16.30
C ASP A 759 0.56 -18.18 17.38
N CYS A 760 0.43 -18.74 18.57
CA CYS A 760 -0.21 -18.07 19.71
C CYS A 760 0.50 -16.77 20.11
N CYS A 761 1.83 -16.74 20.08
CA CYS A 761 2.61 -15.59 20.56
C CYS A 761 3.64 -15.04 19.57
N TYR A 762 3.75 -15.60 18.37
CA TYR A 762 4.59 -15.06 17.31
C TYR A 762 3.99 -15.29 15.91
N GLY A 763 4.49 -14.55 14.94
CA GLY A 763 4.21 -14.69 13.52
C GLY A 763 5.50 -14.69 12.71
N LEU A 764 5.53 -15.43 11.62
CA LEU A 764 6.64 -15.47 10.68
C LEU A 764 6.09 -15.40 9.25
N GLN A 765 6.69 -14.59 8.42
CA GLN A 765 6.43 -14.53 6.98
C GLN A 765 7.77 -14.61 6.27
N LEU A 766 7.90 -15.58 5.37
CA LEU A 766 9.09 -15.77 4.54
C LEU A 766 8.63 -15.85 3.10
N VAL A 767 9.15 -14.97 2.25
CA VAL A 767 8.83 -14.92 0.82
C VAL A 767 10.11 -14.95 0.01
N TRP A 768 10.10 -15.74 -1.05
CA TRP A 768 11.09 -15.70 -2.11
C TRP A 768 10.45 -15.05 -3.33
N ARG A 769 11.17 -14.14 -3.99
CA ARG A 769 10.75 -13.43 -5.20
C ARG A 769 11.90 -13.43 -6.21
N GLU A 770 11.57 -13.61 -7.48
CA GLU A 770 12.40 -13.37 -8.65
C GLU A 770 11.57 -12.56 -9.65
N TRP A 771 12.10 -11.45 -10.16
CA TRP A 771 11.37 -10.54 -11.06
C TRP A 771 12.30 -9.98 -12.13
N ILE A 772 11.72 -9.55 -13.24
CA ILE A 772 12.43 -8.78 -14.27
C ILE A 772 12.45 -7.32 -13.85
N ASP A 773 13.64 -6.73 -13.94
CA ASP A 773 13.89 -5.30 -13.78
C ASP A 773 14.24 -4.77 -15.17
N ASP A 774 13.43 -3.85 -15.67
CA ASP A 774 13.61 -3.24 -16.97
C ASP A 774 14.57 -2.06 -16.79
N GLU A 775 15.65 -2.00 -17.59
CA GLU A 775 16.61 -0.90 -17.51
C GLU A 775 16.08 0.39 -18.17
N ASP A 776 14.77 0.48 -18.47
CA ASP A 776 13.99 1.65 -18.93
C ASP A 776 14.66 2.41 -20.09
N THR A 777 15.49 1.72 -20.88
CA THR A 777 16.33 2.36 -21.90
C THR A 777 16.11 1.85 -23.32
N ALA A 778 15.41 0.72 -23.48
CA ALA A 778 14.71 0.33 -24.69
C ALA A 778 13.62 -0.69 -24.30
N ASN A 779 12.42 -0.66 -24.89
CA ASN A 779 11.41 -1.70 -24.64
C ASN A 779 11.71 -3.00 -25.41
N THR A 780 12.97 -3.45 -25.38
CA THR A 780 13.43 -4.72 -25.92
C THR A 780 13.59 -5.76 -24.81
N ILE A 781 13.74 -7.03 -25.18
CA ILE A 781 13.94 -8.11 -24.21
C ILE A 781 15.42 -8.24 -23.83
N ASP A 782 16.31 -7.59 -24.58
CA ASP A 782 17.76 -7.81 -24.50
C ASP A 782 18.43 -7.03 -23.35
N ASP A 783 17.77 -5.98 -22.83
CA ASP A 783 18.20 -5.11 -21.73
C ASP A 783 17.50 -5.40 -20.39
N ASP A 784 16.50 -6.28 -20.38
CA ASP A 784 15.85 -6.75 -19.16
C ASP A 784 16.82 -7.57 -18.28
N THR A 785 16.98 -7.14 -17.01
CA THR A 785 17.76 -7.89 -16.01
C THR A 785 16.86 -8.70 -15.07
N THR A 786 17.43 -9.68 -14.37
CA THR A 786 16.66 -10.54 -13.45
C THR A 786 17.19 -10.43 -12.04
N ASP A 787 16.29 -10.04 -11.16
CA ASP A 787 16.57 -9.79 -9.76
C ASP A 787 15.90 -10.80 -8.84
N ARG A 788 16.49 -11.05 -7.66
CA ARG A 788 16.00 -12.08 -6.73
C ARG A 788 16.33 -11.80 -5.27
N GLY A 789 15.37 -12.09 -4.40
CA GLY A 789 15.50 -11.83 -2.97
C GLY A 789 14.74 -12.78 -2.06
N PHE A 790 15.17 -12.83 -0.80
CA PHE A 790 14.41 -13.44 0.29
C PHE A 790 13.94 -12.35 1.27
N PHE A 791 12.66 -12.39 1.59
CA PHE A 791 11.95 -11.39 2.37
C PHE A 791 11.47 -12.07 3.66
N LEU A 792 12.00 -11.64 4.81
CA LEU A 792 11.68 -12.20 6.13
C LEU A 792 11.02 -11.15 7.01
N ARG A 793 9.85 -11.49 7.57
CA ARG A 793 9.19 -10.73 8.62
C ARG A 793 8.87 -11.63 9.80
N PHE A 794 9.31 -11.25 11.00
CA PHE A 794 9.10 -11.98 12.23
C PHE A 794 8.46 -11.07 13.28
N VAL A 795 7.32 -11.46 13.84
CA VAL A 795 6.54 -10.66 14.79
C VAL A 795 6.39 -11.38 16.13
N PHE A 796 6.78 -10.74 17.23
CA PHE A 796 6.40 -11.13 18.59
C PHE A 796 5.05 -10.50 18.94
N LYS A 797 3.99 -11.31 19.07
CA LYS A 797 2.64 -10.78 19.29
C LYS A 797 2.56 -10.07 20.64
N GLY A 798 2.14 -8.82 20.64
CA GLY A 798 2.07 -7.98 21.85
C GLY A 798 3.37 -7.23 22.19
N LEU A 799 4.43 -7.40 21.40
CA LEU A 799 5.67 -6.60 21.49
C LEU A 799 6.02 -5.92 20.14
N GLY A 800 5.60 -6.51 19.02
CA GLY A 800 5.90 -6.07 17.65
C GLY A 800 6.95 -6.95 16.97
N GLY A 801 7.44 -6.57 15.79
CA GLY A 801 8.28 -7.45 14.96
C GLY A 801 9.26 -6.75 14.02
N VAL A 802 10.25 -7.52 13.56
CA VAL A 802 11.29 -7.16 12.59
C VAL A 802 10.84 -7.56 11.17
N GLY A 803 11.22 -6.76 10.18
CA GLY A 803 10.84 -6.95 8.76
C GLY A 803 9.71 -6.00 8.36
N GLY A 804 9.94 -5.20 7.31
CA GLY A 804 9.13 -4.05 6.93
C GLY A 804 7.67 -4.35 6.55
N GLU A 805 6.94 -3.30 6.13
CA GLU A 805 5.54 -3.38 5.69
C GLU A 805 5.42 -3.95 4.27
N ALA A 806 5.81 -5.21 4.06
CA ALA A 806 5.61 -5.90 2.77
C ALA A 806 4.13 -6.16 2.41
N ALA A 807 3.19 -5.71 3.26
CA ALA A 807 1.76 -5.94 3.08
C ALA A 807 1.22 -5.21 1.83
N SER A 808 1.69 -3.99 1.55
CA SER A 808 1.28 -3.20 0.38
C SER A 808 1.63 -3.92 -0.93
N TYR A 809 2.85 -4.41 -1.04
CA TYR A 809 3.29 -5.21 -2.19
C TYR A 809 2.43 -6.47 -2.36
N PHE A 810 2.18 -7.25 -1.29
CA PHE A 810 1.37 -8.47 -1.42
C PHE A 810 -0.10 -8.19 -1.78
N ASP A 811 -0.67 -7.09 -1.31
CA ASP A 811 -2.03 -6.69 -1.68
C ASP A 811 -2.13 -6.32 -3.17
N GLY A 812 -1.06 -5.74 -3.75
CA GLY A 812 -0.94 -5.46 -5.18
C GLY A 812 -0.65 -6.72 -6.01
N ALA A 813 0.34 -7.52 -5.62
CA ALA A 813 0.77 -8.72 -6.33
C ALA A 813 -0.27 -9.85 -6.28
N VAL A 814 -1.09 -9.92 -5.23
CA VAL A 814 -2.17 -10.91 -5.10
C VAL A 814 -3.49 -10.18 -4.84
N PRO A 815 -4.17 -9.67 -5.89
CA PRO A 815 -5.41 -8.92 -5.74
C PRO A 815 -6.46 -9.67 -4.91
N GLY A 816 -6.97 -9.02 -3.88
CA GLY A 816 -7.97 -9.58 -2.96
C GLY A 816 -7.40 -10.33 -1.76
N TYR A 817 -6.07 -10.48 -1.69
CA TYR A 817 -5.37 -10.93 -0.49
C TYR A 817 -5.71 -10.06 0.72
N ARG A 818 -5.71 -10.67 1.89
CA ARG A 818 -5.88 -10.00 3.17
C ARG A 818 -4.78 -10.51 4.09
N GLY A 819 -3.86 -9.62 4.42
CA GLY A 819 -2.75 -9.90 5.33
C GLY A 819 -3.16 -10.69 6.57
N THR A 820 -2.36 -11.70 6.94
CA THR A 820 -2.55 -12.39 8.21
C THR A 820 -2.27 -11.43 9.36
N ASP A 821 -3.30 -11.24 10.18
CA ASP A 821 -3.24 -10.34 11.32
C ASP A 821 -2.40 -10.98 12.45
N PHE A 822 -1.17 -10.50 12.59
CA PHE A 822 -0.25 -10.90 13.65
C PHE A 822 -0.49 -10.17 14.99
N SER A 823 -1.63 -9.49 15.18
CA SER A 823 -1.99 -8.92 16.47
C SER A 823 -2.39 -9.98 17.52
N VAL A 824 -2.43 -9.58 18.78
CA VAL A 824 -2.98 -10.38 19.88
C VAL A 824 -4.51 -10.25 19.80
N ARG A 825 -5.18 -11.21 19.16
CA ARG A 825 -6.65 -11.35 19.22
C ARG A 825 -7.06 -12.22 20.38
#